data_AF-A0A4R8LVT2-F1
#
_entry.id   AF-A0A4R8LVT2-F1
#
_cell.length_a   1.000
_cell.length_b   1.000
_cell.length_c   1.000
_cell.angle_alpha   90.00
_cell.angle_beta   90.00
_cell.angle_gamma   90.00
#
_symmetry.space_group_name_H-M   'P 1'
#
loop_
_entity.id
_entity.type
_entity.pdbx_description
1 polymer ?
#
loop_
_entity_poly.entity_id
_entity_poly.type
_entity_poly.pdbx_seq_one_letter_code
_entity_poly.pdbx_strand_id
1 'polypeptide(L)'
;MNNSKNVAQPTSGKLVVVLGMHRSGTSAITRAMVALGAELGDRLLPPLAGVNDKGFFEDYDVFQINHELLEAGGAQWHTVGDVGLNRIAPAKLDAFRQRAADTLRAKCAGRTFALKDPRLARLMPFWQPVFEQIGLQVAYVIAVRNPISVMRSLKKRDNMSEEQAYALWLAHVVPSLLETKGKLRAFVDYDRMLDDPAGELSRLANRLKMPIDAARADEFARSFLAEDLRHTRFSAADLSDVSAAPSIVKPLYAALETVCRTGEEDSALRDALESGRQFLADIEPLLRVYQNASLLNAMLEAAKKAILERDKRIADLQQQLATRPVLAQASAGSPIVAAAMAAAAAKNGAAPQPAAATGSIAPAAARRGRTIFSFIVDADPKFAYEGYHLARSLIQHSCDHAADVNVQFTKEVGAETRDLFRKLGCTLHDIERFGDGRYCNKIAQLVNLHQFDFDHVVLLDTDMIAIADLRPFLSEDALLAKVVDFPQPPLPVLEEIGRAAGFHKMPPVGTVDAGHAPTFAGNCNGGFYSIPKALAEIVDRSWRRWAQWLLDNKEPLVRNNMAQHVDQVSMWLAIVMDRIPYRAAPSNVNYYVHMNGEHRYFDAGAGIALLHYHDSSLNVLGKLEPQAQLNELERRAVDVANQQIGTGFENTTFWNLRYAHFPERGSGVGSRGENLRYKRELLVQQGIESAESVLDIGCGDLEMIKGLAIQNYLGLDTSREALQMARRARPDWEFLHIDVSRPQPVLTPRQMAVCFEVLIHQPTETDYRKLIDFLARSTAGTLIVSGYVGDYDERKRNSMVYFYEPLDESLRKTGKFSSIQRIGSHSDVAVLRCDV
;
A
#
# COMPACT_ATOMS: atom_id res chain seq x y z
N MET A 1 35.50 76.61 -2.15
CA MET A 1 35.88 75.78 -0.98
C MET A 1 35.09 76.36 0.19
N ASN A 2 34.22 75.67 0.94
CA ASN A 2 34.16 74.26 1.31
C ASN A 2 32.75 73.68 1.15
N ASN A 3 32.74 72.42 0.75
CA ASN A 3 31.58 71.61 0.43
C ASN A 3 31.17 70.82 1.69
N SER A 4 30.04 71.16 2.31
CA SER A 4 29.44 70.38 3.39
C SER A 4 28.68 69.20 2.78
N LYS A 5 29.29 68.02 2.76
CA LYS A 5 28.60 66.78 2.39
C LYS A 5 27.57 66.43 3.46
N ASN A 6 26.30 66.58 3.11
CA ASN A 6 25.18 65.95 3.79
C ASN A 6 25.40 64.43 3.78
N VAL A 7 25.59 63.84 4.96
CA VAL A 7 25.62 62.39 5.16
C VAL A 7 24.17 61.90 5.12
N ALA A 8 23.80 61.17 4.07
CA ALA A 8 22.51 60.50 3.98
C ALA A 8 22.37 59.48 5.11
N GLN A 9 21.26 59.54 5.86
CA GLN A 9 20.91 58.52 6.85
C GLN A 9 20.75 57.15 6.17
N PRO A 10 21.31 56.06 6.73
CA PRO A 10 21.16 54.73 6.17
C PRO A 10 19.68 54.30 6.29
N THR A 11 19.03 54.00 5.16
CA THR A 11 17.67 53.45 5.12
C THR A 11 17.66 52.08 5.83
N SER A 12 17.16 52.04 7.06
CA SER A 12 17.01 50.80 7.83
C SER A 12 15.98 49.89 7.16
N GLY A 13 16.36 48.66 6.79
CA GLY A 13 15.45 47.67 6.21
C GLY A 13 14.27 47.34 7.13
N LYS A 14 13.18 46.82 6.54
CA LYS A 14 11.95 46.47 7.24
C LYS A 14 11.56 45.03 6.95
N LEU A 15 11.11 44.30 7.96
CA LEU A 15 10.64 42.92 7.81
C LEU A 15 9.13 42.86 7.98
N VAL A 16 8.42 42.30 7.01
CA VAL A 16 6.99 42.07 7.05
C VAL A 16 6.74 40.56 7.16
N VAL A 17 6.23 40.12 8.31
CA VAL A 17 6.00 38.69 8.58
C VAL A 17 4.53 38.37 8.34
N VAL A 18 4.25 37.56 7.33
CA VAL A 18 2.89 37.10 7.01
C VAL A 18 2.61 35.81 7.77
N LEU A 19 1.67 35.87 8.70
CA LEU A 19 1.25 34.76 9.56
C LEU A 19 -0.15 34.29 9.18
N GLY A 20 -0.38 32.98 9.27
CA GLY A 20 -1.70 32.40 9.07
C GLY A 20 -1.64 30.89 8.84
N MET A 21 -2.77 30.23 9.02
CA MET A 21 -2.89 28.80 8.77
C MET A 21 -2.72 28.50 7.27
N HIS A 22 -2.17 27.33 6.92
CA HIS A 22 -2.17 26.83 5.56
C HIS A 22 -3.57 26.96 4.93
N ARG A 23 -3.65 27.29 3.63
CA ARG A 23 -4.92 27.51 2.90
C ARG A 23 -5.75 28.73 3.34
N SER A 24 -5.26 29.56 4.26
CA SER A 24 -5.92 30.83 4.65
C SER A 24 -5.63 32.00 3.69
N GLY A 25 -5.13 31.72 2.48
CA GLY A 25 -4.82 32.77 1.51
C GLY A 25 -3.51 33.51 1.75
N THR A 26 -2.60 32.98 2.58
CA THR A 26 -1.31 33.61 2.90
C THR A 26 -0.47 33.92 1.66
N SER A 27 -0.56 33.13 0.59
CA SER A 27 0.12 33.42 -0.69
C SER A 27 -0.43 34.68 -1.38
N ALA A 28 -1.76 34.87 -1.41
CA ALA A 28 -2.37 36.08 -1.95
C ALA A 28 -1.99 37.31 -1.13
N ILE A 29 -2.01 37.17 0.19
CA ILE A 29 -1.62 38.25 1.11
C ILE A 29 -0.12 38.57 1.01
N THR A 30 0.72 37.56 0.76
CA THR A 30 2.16 37.77 0.51
C THR A 30 2.38 38.55 -0.79
N ARG A 31 1.63 38.26 -1.85
CA ARG A 31 1.66 39.05 -3.10
C ARG A 31 1.13 40.47 -2.91
N ALA A 32 0.13 40.67 -2.06
CA ALA A 32 -0.29 42.01 -1.67
C ALA A 32 0.88 42.80 -1.05
N MET A 33 1.77 42.17 -0.27
CA MET A 33 2.95 42.86 0.27
C MET A 33 3.94 43.29 -0.83
N VAL A 34 4.05 42.54 -1.92
CA VAL A 34 4.87 42.93 -3.08
C VAL A 34 4.30 44.17 -3.78
N ALA A 35 2.96 44.27 -3.85
CA ALA A 35 2.29 45.49 -4.32
C ALA A 35 2.51 46.68 -3.37
N LEU A 36 2.81 46.43 -2.09
CA LEU A 36 3.21 47.43 -1.11
C LEU A 36 4.73 47.69 -1.05
N GLY A 37 5.46 47.28 -2.10
CA GLY A 37 6.90 47.53 -2.22
C GLY A 37 7.81 46.58 -1.44
N ALA A 38 7.30 45.46 -0.93
CA ALA A 38 8.14 44.41 -0.35
C ALA A 38 8.77 43.53 -1.44
N GLU A 39 9.91 42.92 -1.09
CA GLU A 39 10.58 41.88 -1.88
C GLU A 39 10.44 40.51 -1.19
N LEU A 40 10.44 39.43 -1.97
CA LEU A 40 10.31 38.05 -1.47
C LEU A 40 11.62 37.25 -1.55
N GLY A 41 12.67 37.83 -2.13
CA GLY A 41 13.91 37.13 -2.44
C GLY A 41 13.87 36.40 -3.77
N ASP A 42 15.00 35.79 -4.12
CA ASP A 42 15.28 35.10 -5.39
C ASP A 42 15.13 33.58 -5.30
N ARG A 43 15.11 33.02 -4.07
CA ARG A 43 15.04 31.58 -3.80
C ARG A 43 13.70 31.17 -3.21
N LEU A 44 12.65 31.22 -4.02
CA LEU A 44 11.30 30.83 -3.63
C LEU A 44 11.00 29.35 -3.90
N LEU A 45 10.17 28.73 -3.08
CA LEU A 45 9.63 27.40 -3.37
C LEU A 45 8.81 27.40 -4.69
N PRO A 46 9.05 26.44 -5.60
CA PRO A 46 8.39 26.40 -6.89
C PRO A 46 6.88 26.07 -6.76
N PRO A 47 6.02 26.54 -7.68
CA PRO A 47 4.60 26.15 -7.72
C PRO A 47 4.43 24.63 -7.89
N LEU A 48 3.29 24.12 -7.41
CA LEU A 48 2.93 22.70 -7.55
C LEU A 48 1.50 22.59 -8.09
N ALA A 49 1.36 22.01 -9.28
CA ALA A 49 0.09 21.88 -9.98
C ALA A 49 -0.97 21.10 -9.17
N GLY A 50 -2.20 21.62 -9.10
CA GLY A 50 -3.31 21.07 -8.32
C GLY A 50 -3.21 21.32 -6.81
N VAL A 51 -2.07 21.85 -6.33
CA VAL A 51 -1.86 22.18 -4.92
C VAL A 51 -1.84 23.69 -4.74
N ASN A 52 -0.96 24.40 -5.44
CA ASN A 52 -0.91 25.86 -5.45
C ASN A 52 -0.27 26.37 -6.76
N ASP A 53 -1.09 26.47 -7.79
CA ASP A 53 -0.67 26.71 -9.19
C ASP A 53 -0.03 28.08 -9.38
N LYS A 54 -0.44 29.07 -8.58
CA LYS A 54 0.10 30.45 -8.64
C LYS A 54 1.37 30.65 -7.80
N GLY A 55 1.89 29.60 -7.16
CA GLY A 55 3.15 29.63 -6.42
C GLY A 55 3.00 29.78 -4.91
N PHE A 56 3.96 29.19 -4.18
CA PHE A 56 3.94 29.21 -2.73
C PHE A 56 4.45 30.53 -2.15
N PHE A 57 5.43 31.20 -2.76
CA PHE A 57 6.03 32.45 -2.22
C PHE A 57 6.65 32.29 -0.83
N GLU A 58 7.04 31.07 -0.47
CA GLU A 58 7.84 30.80 0.72
C GLU A 58 9.32 30.87 0.34
N ASP A 59 10.12 31.57 1.14
CA ASP A 59 11.56 31.63 0.98
C ASP A 59 12.18 30.28 1.38
N TYR A 60 13.00 29.71 0.49
CA TYR A 60 13.55 28.36 0.64
C TYR A 60 14.46 28.24 1.87
N ASP A 61 15.30 29.24 2.15
CA ASP A 61 16.25 29.19 3.27
C ASP A 61 15.51 29.20 4.62
N VAL A 62 14.47 30.02 4.70
CA VAL A 62 13.59 30.10 5.88
C VAL A 62 12.78 28.81 6.03
N PHE A 63 12.23 28.29 4.93
CA PHE A 63 11.52 27.02 4.92
C PHE A 63 12.40 25.88 5.46
N GLN A 64 13.67 25.82 5.04
CA GLN A 64 14.62 24.83 5.55
C GLN A 64 14.86 24.98 7.05
N ILE A 65 15.07 26.21 7.54
CA ILE A 65 15.21 26.47 8.98
C ILE A 65 13.97 26.00 9.76
N ASN A 66 12.77 26.34 9.28
CA ASN A 66 11.53 25.93 9.91
C ASN A 66 11.33 24.41 9.91
N HIS A 67 11.69 23.76 8.80
CA HIS A 67 11.60 22.31 8.67
C HIS A 67 12.53 21.59 9.65
N GLU A 68 13.80 22.00 9.70
CA GLU A 68 14.80 21.44 10.61
C GLU A 68 14.47 21.70 12.09
N LEU A 69 13.85 22.84 12.41
CA LEU A 69 13.38 23.14 13.77
C LEU A 69 12.23 22.23 14.20
N LEU A 70 11.22 22.04 13.33
CA LEU A 70 10.11 21.13 13.61
C LEU A 70 10.62 19.70 13.79
N GLU A 71 11.51 19.25 12.90
CA GLU A 71 12.13 17.93 13.01
C GLU A 71 12.90 17.77 14.33
N ALA A 72 13.72 18.77 14.70
CA ALA A 72 14.45 18.75 15.97
C ALA A 72 13.53 18.76 17.20
N GLY A 73 12.33 19.34 17.09
CA GLY A 73 11.30 19.34 18.12
C GLY A 73 10.42 18.07 18.15
N GLY A 74 10.59 17.17 17.17
CA GLY A 74 9.76 15.97 17.00
C GLY A 74 8.36 16.27 16.46
N ALA A 75 8.22 17.35 15.68
CA ALA A 75 6.96 17.81 15.12
C ALA A 75 6.99 17.87 13.58
N GLN A 76 5.81 17.92 12.98
CA GLN A 76 5.57 18.11 11.56
C GLN A 76 4.64 19.30 11.34
N TRP A 77 4.46 19.74 10.09
CA TRP A 77 3.64 20.91 9.78
C TRP A 77 2.16 20.75 10.19
N HIS A 78 1.65 19.52 10.22
CA HIS A 78 0.28 19.19 10.63
C HIS A 78 0.16 18.74 12.09
N THR A 79 1.23 18.87 12.89
CA THR A 79 1.20 18.56 14.31
C THR A 79 0.35 19.61 15.04
N VAL A 80 -0.74 19.18 15.68
CA VAL A 80 -1.67 20.09 16.38
C VAL A 80 -1.07 20.57 17.70
N GLY A 81 -0.61 19.66 18.56
CA GLY A 81 -0.02 19.99 19.87
C GLY A 81 1.35 20.65 19.78
N ASP A 82 2.03 20.81 20.92
CA ASP A 82 3.31 21.53 21.03
C ASP A 82 4.37 21.06 20.01
N VAL A 83 5.06 22.03 19.40
CA VAL A 83 6.13 21.79 18.42
C VAL A 83 7.47 21.43 19.06
N GLY A 84 7.55 21.46 20.40
CA GLY A 84 8.66 20.85 21.14
C GLY A 84 9.97 21.62 21.10
N LEU A 85 9.94 22.95 20.98
CA LEU A 85 11.16 23.78 21.00
C LEU A 85 11.98 23.59 22.30
N ASN A 86 11.30 23.29 23.41
CA ASN A 86 11.94 22.97 24.70
C ASN A 86 12.70 21.63 24.71
N ARG A 87 12.45 20.74 23.74
CA ARG A 87 13.19 19.47 23.57
C ARG A 87 14.49 19.66 22.81
N ILE A 88 14.69 20.82 22.18
CA ILE A 88 15.90 21.16 21.43
C ILE A 88 16.97 21.63 22.42
N ALA A 89 18.15 21.02 22.37
CA ALA A 89 19.28 21.43 23.19
C ALA A 89 19.58 22.94 23.01
N PRO A 90 19.78 23.72 24.10
CA PRO A 90 19.94 25.18 24.02
C PRO A 90 20.99 25.64 23.00
N ALA A 91 22.17 25.02 22.99
CA ALA A 91 23.24 25.36 22.04
C ALA A 91 22.83 25.14 20.57
N LYS A 92 22.02 24.10 20.28
CA LYS A 92 21.51 23.84 18.93
C LYS A 92 20.46 24.87 18.54
N LEU A 93 19.58 25.24 19.49
CA LEU A 93 18.59 26.29 19.29
C LEU A 93 19.26 27.64 19.01
N ASP A 94 20.33 27.97 19.72
CA ASP A 94 21.11 29.19 19.49
C ASP A 94 21.83 29.20 18.14
N ALA A 95 22.36 28.05 17.70
CA ALA A 95 22.92 27.91 16.35
C ALA A 95 21.86 28.16 15.26
N PHE A 96 20.64 27.63 15.44
CA PHE A 96 19.52 27.92 14.54
C PHE A 96 19.18 29.40 14.53
N ARG A 97 19.12 30.06 15.70
CA ARG A 97 18.85 31.50 15.81
C ARG A 97 19.89 32.32 15.09
N GLN A 98 21.17 31.99 15.27
CA GLN A 98 22.27 32.69 14.61
C GLN A 98 22.17 32.56 13.07
N ARG A 99 21.97 31.33 12.56
CA ARG A 99 21.78 31.10 11.12
C ARG A 99 20.59 31.89 10.58
N ALA A 100 19.46 31.86 11.29
CA ALA A 100 18.25 32.60 10.91
C ALA A 100 18.48 34.12 10.90
N ALA A 101 19.20 34.65 11.89
CA ALA A 101 19.55 36.07 11.96
C ALA A 101 20.42 36.48 10.77
N ASP A 102 21.42 35.68 10.42
CA ASP A 102 22.33 35.97 9.30
C ASP A 102 21.60 35.88 7.95
N THR A 103 20.73 34.88 7.77
CA THR A 103 19.84 34.76 6.60
C THR A 103 18.95 36.00 6.45
N LEU A 104 18.30 36.44 7.52
CA LEU A 104 17.41 37.61 7.46
C LEU A 104 18.17 38.92 7.27
N ARG A 105 19.33 39.11 7.90
CA ARG A 105 20.19 40.29 7.68
C ARG A 105 20.56 40.43 6.21
N ALA A 106 20.96 39.33 5.57
CA ALA A 106 21.30 39.33 4.15
C ALA A 106 20.10 39.71 3.28
N LYS A 107 18.93 39.12 3.54
CA LYS A 107 17.70 39.37 2.75
C LYS A 107 17.11 40.76 2.98
N CYS A 108 17.33 41.37 4.15
CA CYS A 108 16.79 42.67 4.52
C CYS A 108 17.77 43.85 4.30
N ALA A 109 18.95 43.62 3.70
CA ALA A 109 20.03 44.60 3.56
C ALA A 109 19.60 45.86 2.75
N GLY A 110 19.00 46.83 3.45
CA GLY A 110 18.50 48.09 2.89
C GLY A 110 17.13 48.00 2.20
N ARG A 111 16.38 46.91 2.39
CA ARG A 111 15.12 46.63 1.66
C ARG A 111 13.97 46.28 2.60
N THR A 112 12.74 46.40 2.09
CA THR A 112 11.56 45.84 2.78
C THR A 112 11.37 44.41 2.32
N PHE A 113 11.51 43.44 3.22
CA PHE A 113 11.41 42.02 2.91
C PHE A 113 10.11 41.44 3.48
N ALA A 114 9.35 40.71 2.67
CA ALA A 114 8.17 39.98 3.11
C ALA A 114 8.50 38.50 3.31
N LEU A 115 8.34 38.05 4.55
CA LEU A 115 8.65 36.71 5.02
C LEU A 115 7.33 35.94 5.22
N LYS A 116 7.18 34.82 4.50
CA LYS A 116 6.03 33.92 4.68
C LYS A 116 6.44 32.46 4.73
N ASP A 117 5.98 31.79 5.78
CA ASP A 117 5.82 30.33 5.87
C ASP A 117 4.74 30.10 6.93
N PRO A 118 3.66 29.34 6.65
CA PRO A 118 2.61 29.09 7.64
C PRO A 118 3.14 28.54 8.98
N ARG A 119 4.29 27.84 8.98
CA ARG A 119 4.95 27.32 10.18
C ARG A 119 5.46 28.42 11.10
N LEU A 120 5.73 29.62 10.59
CA LEU A 120 6.17 30.77 11.40
C LEU A 120 5.19 31.04 12.55
N ALA A 121 3.88 30.91 12.30
CA ALA A 121 2.86 31.06 13.31
C ALA A 121 3.12 30.17 14.54
N ARG A 122 3.53 28.92 14.31
CA ARG A 122 3.83 27.94 15.36
C ARG A 122 5.21 28.13 15.99
N LEU A 123 6.14 28.68 15.22
CA LEU A 123 7.56 28.83 15.59
C LEU A 123 7.89 30.24 16.11
N MET A 124 6.88 31.09 16.37
CA MET A 124 7.10 32.44 16.87
C MET A 124 7.99 32.51 18.12
N PRO A 125 7.90 31.61 19.12
CA PRO A 125 8.82 31.63 20.26
C PRO A 125 10.30 31.43 19.87
N PHE A 126 10.58 30.80 18.72
CA PHE A 126 11.92 30.74 18.15
C PHE A 126 12.29 32.02 17.39
N TRP A 127 11.37 32.53 16.56
CA TRP A 127 11.65 33.66 15.66
C TRP A 127 11.65 35.04 16.32
N GLN A 128 10.90 35.24 17.42
CA GLN A 128 10.89 36.53 18.10
C GLN A 128 12.29 36.98 18.57
N PRO A 129 13.09 36.13 19.26
CA PRO A 129 14.48 36.45 19.58
C PRO A 129 15.34 36.77 18.36
N VAL A 130 15.12 36.09 17.24
CA VAL A 130 15.87 36.33 15.98
C VAL A 130 15.55 37.73 15.43
N PHE A 131 14.27 38.11 15.42
CA PHE A 131 13.82 39.43 14.98
C PHE A 131 14.37 40.55 15.85
N GLU A 132 14.46 40.32 17.16
CA GLU A 132 15.08 41.26 18.10
C GLU A 132 16.60 41.38 17.86
N GLN A 133 17.28 40.25 17.61
CA GLN A 133 18.72 40.20 17.35
C GLN A 133 19.15 40.92 16.06
N ILE A 134 18.32 40.92 15.02
CA ILE A 134 18.64 41.63 13.76
C ILE A 134 18.39 43.14 13.86
N GLY A 135 17.63 43.61 14.85
CA GLY A 135 17.41 45.03 15.13
C GLY A 135 16.64 45.78 14.04
N LEU A 136 15.84 45.10 13.23
CA LEU A 136 15.03 45.70 12.16
C LEU A 136 13.62 46.05 12.65
N GLN A 137 12.96 46.98 11.95
CA GLN A 137 11.54 47.21 12.19
C GLN A 137 10.74 46.01 11.65
N VAL A 138 10.05 45.30 12.55
CA VAL A 138 9.19 44.15 12.18
C VAL A 138 7.72 44.54 12.24
N ALA A 139 6.99 44.20 11.18
CA ALA A 139 5.56 44.34 11.07
C ALA A 139 4.92 42.98 10.76
N TYR A 140 3.71 42.74 11.24
CA TYR A 140 3.01 41.47 11.06
C TYR A 140 1.73 41.64 10.25
N VAL A 141 1.46 40.69 9.36
CA VAL A 141 0.18 40.60 8.65
C VAL A 141 -0.45 39.25 8.96
N ILE A 142 -1.59 39.28 9.64
CA ILE A 142 -2.31 38.09 10.06
C ILE A 142 -3.40 37.79 9.03
N ALA A 143 -3.19 36.74 8.25
CA ALA A 143 -4.13 36.22 7.27
C ALA A 143 -5.24 35.43 7.96
N VAL A 144 -6.47 35.88 7.76
CA VAL A 144 -7.69 35.29 8.30
C VAL A 144 -8.52 34.74 7.13
N ARG A 145 -9.09 33.55 7.33
CA ARG A 145 -10.06 32.95 6.42
C ARG A 145 -11.03 32.11 7.22
N ASN A 146 -12.26 31.98 6.73
CA ASN A 146 -13.27 31.15 7.35
C ASN A 146 -12.76 29.70 7.61
N PRO A 147 -12.85 29.19 8.85
CA PRO A 147 -12.39 27.85 9.21
C PRO A 147 -12.99 26.73 8.35
N ILE A 148 -14.25 26.85 7.91
CA ILE A 148 -14.91 25.86 7.04
C ILE A 148 -14.20 25.80 5.68
N SER A 149 -13.87 26.94 5.10
CA SER A 149 -13.13 27.01 3.83
C SER A 149 -11.72 26.44 3.96
N VAL A 150 -11.04 26.70 5.08
CA VAL A 150 -9.72 26.13 5.37
C VAL A 150 -9.81 24.62 5.50
N MET A 151 -10.75 24.11 6.31
CA MET A 151 -10.99 22.68 6.50
C MET A 151 -11.27 21.97 5.17
N ARG A 152 -12.22 22.47 4.36
CA ARG A 152 -12.57 21.85 3.07
C ARG A 152 -11.37 21.80 2.12
N SER A 153 -10.51 22.83 2.15
CA SER A 153 -9.29 22.86 1.35
C SER A 153 -8.24 21.85 1.82
N LEU A 154 -8.09 21.66 3.13
CA LEU A 154 -7.20 20.65 3.72
C LEU A 154 -7.72 19.23 3.49
N LYS A 155 -9.02 18.99 3.63
CA LYS A 155 -9.65 17.69 3.31
C LYS A 155 -9.43 17.31 1.85
N LYS A 156 -9.63 18.25 0.91
CA LYS A 156 -9.38 18.03 -0.52
C LYS A 156 -7.89 17.75 -0.84
N ARG A 157 -6.96 18.47 -0.18
CA ARG A 157 -5.52 18.35 -0.47
C ARG A 157 -4.87 17.14 0.20
N ASP A 158 -5.12 16.95 1.49
CA ASP A 158 -4.36 16.05 2.36
C ASP A 158 -5.22 14.91 2.94
N ASN A 159 -6.50 14.83 2.59
CA ASN A 159 -7.47 13.90 3.20
C ASN A 159 -7.55 14.02 4.74
N MET A 160 -7.33 15.24 5.25
CA MET A 160 -7.35 15.54 6.69
C MET A 160 -8.77 15.44 7.27
N SER A 161 -8.91 14.87 8.46
CA SER A 161 -10.19 14.84 9.17
C SER A 161 -10.63 16.24 9.58
N GLU A 162 -11.94 16.43 9.76
CA GLU A 162 -12.50 17.75 10.05
C GLU A 162 -12.08 18.26 11.43
N GLU A 163 -12.09 17.38 12.43
CA GLU A 163 -11.68 17.66 13.81
C GLU A 163 -10.20 18.09 13.86
N GLN A 164 -9.33 17.36 13.14
CA GLN A 164 -7.91 17.70 13.07
C GLN A 164 -7.71 19.05 12.38
N ALA A 165 -8.42 19.32 11.29
CA ALA A 165 -8.30 20.58 10.55
C ALA A 165 -8.70 21.80 11.40
N TYR A 166 -9.79 21.72 12.17
CA TYR A 166 -10.22 22.81 13.06
C TYR A 166 -9.27 23.00 14.23
N ALA A 167 -8.79 21.93 14.85
CA ALA A 167 -7.79 22.02 15.91
C ALA A 167 -6.47 22.61 15.38
N LEU A 168 -6.05 22.22 14.17
CA LEU A 168 -4.85 22.74 13.52
C LEU A 168 -5.00 24.23 13.16
N TRP A 169 -6.20 24.67 12.75
CA TRP A 169 -6.50 26.08 12.53
C TRP A 169 -6.31 26.90 13.81
N LEU A 170 -6.87 26.46 14.95
CA LEU A 170 -6.65 27.10 16.26
C LEU A 170 -5.17 27.15 16.61
N ALA A 171 -4.46 26.04 16.41
CA ALA A 171 -3.05 25.92 16.74
C ALA A 171 -2.16 26.90 15.96
N HIS A 172 -2.59 27.38 14.78
CA HIS A 172 -1.88 28.41 14.03
C HIS A 172 -2.36 29.84 14.35
N VAL A 173 -3.67 30.02 14.50
CA VAL A 173 -4.27 31.35 14.71
C VAL A 173 -3.93 31.88 16.11
N VAL A 174 -4.09 31.06 17.15
CA VAL A 174 -3.88 31.50 18.54
C VAL A 174 -2.45 32.03 18.78
N PRO A 175 -1.37 31.32 18.41
CA PRO A 175 -0.01 31.85 18.55
C PRO A 175 0.24 33.09 17.68
N SER A 176 -0.31 33.17 16.47
CA SER A 176 -0.18 34.36 15.61
C SER A 176 -0.70 35.62 16.31
N LEU A 177 -1.75 35.48 17.12
CA LEU A 177 -2.38 36.56 17.87
C LEU A 177 -1.66 36.85 19.19
N LEU A 178 -1.27 35.82 19.93
CA LEU A 178 -0.60 35.99 21.23
C LEU A 178 0.79 36.60 21.05
N GLU A 179 1.59 36.02 20.17
CA GLU A 179 3.02 36.34 20.03
C GLU A 179 3.26 37.68 19.35
N THR A 180 2.26 38.25 18.69
CA THR A 180 2.33 39.57 18.03
C THR A 180 1.56 40.65 18.80
N LYS A 181 1.01 40.34 19.97
CA LYS A 181 0.29 41.31 20.81
C LYS A 181 1.19 42.49 21.15
N GLY A 182 0.67 43.71 20.96
CA GLY A 182 1.41 44.95 21.20
C GLY A 182 2.47 45.29 20.14
N LYS A 183 2.67 44.46 19.11
CA LYS A 183 3.57 44.74 17.98
C LYS A 183 2.80 45.39 16.83
N LEU A 184 3.53 45.98 15.87
CA LEU A 184 2.92 46.56 14.67
C LEU A 184 2.29 45.46 13.81
N ARG A 185 0.96 45.34 13.82
CA ARG A 185 0.24 44.30 13.08
C ARG A 185 -0.99 44.82 12.35
N ALA A 186 -1.33 44.14 11.26
CA ALA A 186 -2.56 44.28 10.50
C ALA A 186 -3.23 42.92 10.29
N PHE A 187 -4.56 42.90 10.32
CA PHE A 187 -5.39 41.72 10.07
C PHE A 187 -5.99 41.83 8.69
N VAL A 188 -5.98 40.75 7.92
CA VAL A 188 -6.52 40.72 6.55
C VAL A 188 -7.38 39.49 6.40
N ASP A 189 -8.66 39.70 6.13
CA ASP A 189 -9.54 38.63 5.72
C ASP A 189 -9.37 38.33 4.22
N TYR A 190 -9.21 37.05 3.89
CA TYR A 190 -8.98 36.61 2.53
C TYR A 190 -10.15 36.95 1.59
N ASP A 191 -11.39 36.78 2.06
CA ASP A 191 -12.58 37.07 1.27
C ASP A 191 -12.72 38.58 1.02
N ARG A 192 -12.41 39.43 2.01
CA ARG A 192 -12.35 40.89 1.83
C ARG A 192 -11.27 41.33 0.85
N MET A 193 -10.08 40.72 0.89
CA MET A 193 -9.00 41.02 -0.06
C MET A 193 -9.40 40.68 -1.50
N LEU A 194 -10.24 39.66 -1.70
CA LEU A 194 -10.81 39.35 -3.01
C LEU A 194 -11.94 40.32 -3.40
N ASP A 195 -12.81 40.67 -2.45
CA ASP A 195 -13.98 41.53 -2.70
C ASP A 195 -13.58 43.00 -2.98
N ASP A 196 -12.57 43.54 -2.28
CA ASP A 196 -12.05 44.90 -2.46
C ASP A 196 -10.51 44.97 -2.31
N PRO A 197 -9.75 44.53 -3.34
CA PRO A 197 -8.29 44.51 -3.28
C PRO A 197 -7.68 45.91 -3.07
N ALA A 198 -8.25 46.94 -3.70
CA ALA A 198 -7.72 48.30 -3.67
C ALA A 198 -7.89 48.95 -2.28
N GLY A 199 -9.07 48.79 -1.68
CA GLY A 199 -9.34 49.27 -0.31
C GLY A 199 -8.49 48.56 0.73
N GLU A 200 -8.36 47.22 0.62
CA GLU A 200 -7.55 46.44 1.56
C GLU A 200 -6.04 46.73 1.42
N LEU A 201 -5.52 46.91 0.20
CA LEU A 201 -4.14 47.36 -0.02
C LEU A 201 -3.89 48.74 0.59
N SER A 202 -4.80 49.69 0.39
CA SER A 202 -4.69 51.04 0.95
C SER A 202 -4.69 51.02 2.49
N ARG A 203 -5.57 50.20 3.08
CA ARG A 203 -5.65 50.01 4.54
C ARG A 203 -4.36 49.40 5.09
N LEU A 204 -3.82 48.37 4.42
CA LEU A 204 -2.57 47.72 4.81
C LEU A 204 -1.38 48.65 4.70
N ALA A 205 -1.27 49.41 3.60
CA ALA A 205 -0.20 50.40 3.40
C ALA A 205 -0.18 51.44 4.52
N ASN A 206 -1.35 52.00 4.86
CA ASN A 206 -1.50 52.99 5.92
C ASN A 206 -1.16 52.39 7.30
N ARG A 207 -1.72 51.22 7.61
CA ARG A 207 -1.51 50.56 8.91
C ARG A 207 -0.05 50.15 9.11
N LEU A 208 0.56 49.56 8.08
CA LEU A 208 1.92 49.07 8.14
C LEU A 208 2.95 50.16 7.88
N LYS A 209 2.56 51.37 7.46
CA LYS A 209 3.48 52.44 6.98
C LYS A 209 4.38 51.93 5.85
N MET A 210 3.75 51.50 4.76
CA MET A 210 4.40 51.00 3.56
C MET A 210 3.92 51.79 2.33
N PRO A 211 4.76 51.93 1.28
CA PRO A 211 4.33 52.56 0.05
C PRO A 211 3.30 51.70 -0.67
N ILE A 212 2.59 52.29 -1.64
CA ILE A 212 1.77 51.57 -2.61
C ILE A 212 2.42 51.77 -3.98
N ASP A 213 2.80 50.68 -4.64
CA ASP A 213 3.21 50.70 -6.03
C ASP A 213 1.96 50.51 -6.89
N ALA A 214 1.48 51.59 -7.52
CA ALA A 214 0.23 51.60 -8.27
C ALA A 214 0.23 50.57 -9.41
N ALA A 215 1.37 50.37 -10.10
CA ALA A 215 1.46 49.41 -11.19
C ALA A 215 1.37 47.97 -10.68
N ARG A 216 2.05 47.65 -9.58
CA ARG A 216 1.97 46.32 -8.96
C ARG A 216 0.63 46.06 -8.29
N ALA A 217 -0.02 47.08 -7.75
CA ALA A 217 -1.36 46.98 -7.18
C ALA A 217 -2.40 46.65 -8.27
N ASP A 218 -2.30 47.30 -9.43
CA ASP A 218 -3.15 47.00 -10.59
C ASP A 218 -2.90 45.58 -11.13
N GLU A 219 -1.63 45.15 -11.25
CA GLU A 219 -1.26 43.79 -11.66
C GLU A 219 -1.81 42.73 -10.69
N PHE A 220 -1.69 42.97 -9.38
CA PHE A 220 -2.21 42.09 -8.35
C PHE A 220 -3.74 41.93 -8.48
N ALA A 221 -4.47 43.04 -8.63
CA ALA A 221 -5.92 43.03 -8.76
C ALA A 221 -6.41 42.34 -10.04
N ARG A 222 -5.73 42.54 -11.18
CA ARG A 222 -6.20 42.04 -12.50
C ARG A 222 -5.74 40.63 -12.85
N SER A 223 -4.51 40.27 -12.50
CA SER A 223 -3.87 39.04 -13.01
C SER A 223 -3.71 37.97 -11.94
N PHE A 224 -3.51 38.36 -10.67
CA PHE A 224 -3.30 37.40 -9.60
C PHE A 224 -4.62 36.94 -8.96
N LEU A 225 -5.54 37.85 -8.68
CA LEU A 225 -6.81 37.58 -8.01
C LEU A 225 -7.97 37.15 -8.94
N ALA A 226 -7.67 36.63 -10.15
CA ALA A 226 -8.70 36.14 -11.07
C ALA A 226 -9.77 35.27 -10.36
N GLU A 227 -11.00 35.39 -10.83
CA GLU A 227 -12.25 34.92 -10.18
C GLU A 227 -12.28 33.40 -9.89
N ASP A 228 -11.33 32.64 -10.48
CA ASP A 228 -11.13 31.21 -10.34
C ASP A 228 -10.59 30.75 -8.97
N LEU A 229 -10.12 31.67 -8.12
CA LEU A 229 -9.55 31.36 -6.79
C LEU A 229 -10.60 31.21 -5.65
N ARG A 230 -11.87 31.54 -5.89
CA ARG A 230 -12.92 31.50 -4.86
C ARG A 230 -13.82 30.28 -5.01
N HIS A 231 -13.45 29.19 -4.33
CA HIS A 231 -14.22 27.94 -4.40
C HIS A 231 -15.39 27.84 -3.40
N THR A 232 -15.37 28.59 -2.29
CA THR A 232 -16.42 28.58 -1.24
C THR A 232 -16.43 29.90 -0.45
N ARG A 233 -17.60 30.32 0.07
CA ARG A 233 -17.77 31.49 0.96
C ARG A 233 -18.66 31.10 2.15
N PHE A 234 -18.24 31.48 3.36
CA PHE A 234 -18.96 31.21 4.61
C PHE A 234 -18.79 32.40 5.58
N SER A 235 -19.75 32.54 6.47
CA SER A 235 -19.82 33.52 7.56
C SER A 235 -19.55 32.86 8.92
N ALA A 236 -19.45 33.66 9.99
CA ALA A 236 -19.37 33.13 11.34
C ALA A 236 -20.65 32.41 11.81
N ALA A 237 -21.80 32.71 11.20
CA ALA A 237 -23.08 32.06 11.52
C ALA A 237 -23.08 30.58 11.10
N ASP A 238 -22.46 30.26 9.96
CA ASP A 238 -22.38 28.90 9.40
C ASP A 238 -21.60 27.92 10.28
N LEU A 239 -20.75 28.42 11.19
CA LEU A 239 -20.02 27.60 12.16
C LEU A 239 -20.93 27.04 13.27
N SER A 240 -22.17 27.53 13.40
CA SER A 240 -23.10 27.05 14.43
C SER A 240 -23.55 25.61 14.19
N ASP A 241 -23.56 25.17 12.93
CA ASP A 241 -24.07 23.87 12.51
C ASP A 241 -22.95 22.83 12.35
N VAL A 242 -21.71 23.17 12.72
CA VAL A 242 -20.54 22.31 12.57
C VAL A 242 -20.20 21.62 13.90
N SER A 243 -20.54 20.34 14.02
CA SER A 243 -20.26 19.54 15.23
C SER A 243 -18.78 19.20 15.42
N ALA A 244 -18.01 19.12 14.34
CA ALA A 244 -16.59 18.74 14.37
C ALA A 244 -15.65 19.88 14.84
N ALA A 245 -16.13 21.13 14.89
CA ALA A 245 -15.34 22.28 15.30
C ALA A 245 -15.37 22.44 16.83
N PRO A 246 -14.21 22.62 17.51
CA PRO A 246 -14.21 23.03 18.90
C PRO A 246 -15.06 24.28 19.11
N SER A 247 -15.81 24.35 20.22
CA SER A 247 -16.74 25.44 20.52
C SER A 247 -16.12 26.84 20.46
N ILE A 248 -14.80 26.93 20.65
CA ILE A 248 -14.01 28.16 20.61
C ILE A 248 -13.72 28.68 19.19
N VAL A 249 -13.83 27.85 18.15
CA VAL A 249 -13.55 28.25 16.76
C VAL A 249 -14.46 29.39 16.31
N LYS A 250 -15.76 29.27 16.58
CA LYS A 250 -16.77 30.25 16.20
C LYS A 250 -16.55 31.64 16.82
N PRO A 251 -16.51 31.80 18.15
CA PRO A 251 -16.31 33.11 18.77
C PRO A 251 -14.95 33.73 18.39
N LEU A 252 -13.89 32.93 18.23
CA LEU A 252 -12.59 33.45 17.77
C LEU A 252 -12.65 33.97 16.33
N TYR A 253 -13.27 33.21 15.41
CA TYR A 253 -13.43 33.68 14.03
C TYR A 253 -14.32 34.92 13.92
N ALA A 254 -15.43 34.98 14.67
CA ALA A 254 -16.32 36.15 14.70
C ALA A 254 -15.60 37.43 15.18
N ALA A 255 -14.73 37.30 16.19
CA ALA A 255 -13.91 38.40 16.66
C ALA A 255 -12.88 38.82 15.60
N LEU A 256 -12.23 37.86 14.93
CA LEU A 256 -11.28 38.16 13.85
C LEU A 256 -11.94 38.83 12.64
N GLU A 257 -13.14 38.40 12.26
CA GLU A 257 -13.93 39.02 11.20
C GLU A 257 -14.24 40.49 11.53
N THR A 258 -14.58 40.77 12.79
CA THR A 258 -14.81 42.14 13.26
C THR A 258 -13.55 42.99 13.18
N VAL A 259 -12.41 42.47 13.66
CA VAL A 259 -11.12 43.18 13.67
C VAL A 259 -10.59 43.41 12.26
N CYS A 260 -10.79 42.47 11.33
CA CYS A 260 -10.46 42.67 9.91
C CYS A 260 -11.26 43.84 9.29
N ARG A 261 -12.50 44.06 9.75
CA ARG A 261 -13.37 45.14 9.26
C ARG A 261 -13.09 46.49 9.92
N THR A 262 -12.90 46.52 11.24
CA THR A 262 -12.74 47.77 12.00
C THR A 262 -11.28 48.22 12.09
N GLY A 263 -10.33 47.28 12.01
CA GLY A 263 -8.92 47.51 12.32
C GLY A 263 -8.62 47.65 13.82
N GLU A 264 -9.62 47.53 14.68
CA GLU A 264 -9.53 47.73 16.13
C GLU A 264 -9.69 46.41 16.87
N GLU A 265 -8.80 46.17 17.82
CA GLU A 265 -8.84 44.99 18.69
C GLU A 265 -9.68 45.30 19.94
N ASP A 266 -10.78 44.58 20.14
CA ASP A 266 -11.73 44.81 21.23
C ASP A 266 -11.58 43.80 22.38
N SER A 267 -12.52 43.82 23.35
CA SER A 267 -12.56 42.80 24.41
C SER A 267 -12.95 41.42 23.88
N ALA A 268 -13.81 41.33 22.86
CA ALA A 268 -14.26 40.05 22.31
C ALA A 268 -13.11 39.24 21.71
N LEU A 269 -12.19 39.88 20.97
CA LEU A 269 -10.98 39.21 20.48
C LEU A 269 -10.10 38.75 21.64
N ARG A 270 -9.94 39.56 22.69
CA ARG A 270 -9.12 39.21 23.86
C ARG A 270 -9.68 37.99 24.60
N ASP A 271 -10.99 37.96 24.83
CA ASP A 271 -11.66 36.89 25.56
C ASP A 271 -11.68 35.57 24.76
N ALA A 272 -11.94 35.65 23.45
CA ALA A 272 -11.88 34.50 22.56
C ALA A 272 -10.45 33.99 22.38
N LEU A 273 -9.45 34.87 22.37
CA LEU A 273 -8.05 34.46 22.30
C LEU A 273 -7.62 33.70 23.56
N GLU A 274 -7.97 34.20 24.75
CA GLU A 274 -7.63 33.51 26.00
C GLU A 274 -8.35 32.16 26.10
N SER A 275 -9.61 32.11 25.70
CA SER A 275 -10.37 30.85 25.65
C SER A 275 -9.76 29.86 24.66
N GLY A 276 -9.26 30.32 23.50
CA GLY A 276 -8.56 29.49 22.52
C GLY A 276 -7.24 28.97 23.04
N ARG A 277 -6.48 29.80 23.75
CA ARG A 277 -5.25 29.43 24.44
C ARG A 277 -5.51 28.36 25.50
N GLN A 278 -6.52 28.57 26.34
CA GLN A 278 -6.89 27.62 27.40
C GLN A 278 -7.33 26.28 26.81
N PHE A 279 -8.19 26.29 25.79
CA PHE A 279 -8.62 25.06 25.11
C PHE A 279 -7.43 24.25 24.59
N LEU A 280 -6.49 24.88 23.88
CA LEU A 280 -5.29 24.21 23.37
C LEU A 280 -4.44 23.62 24.52
N ALA A 281 -4.32 24.34 25.64
CA ALA A 281 -3.62 23.85 26.83
C ALA A 281 -4.31 22.64 27.46
N ASP A 282 -5.65 22.65 27.53
CA ASP A 282 -6.45 21.57 28.14
C ASP A 282 -6.36 20.27 27.33
N ILE A 283 -6.34 20.35 26.00
CA ILE A 283 -6.26 19.18 25.12
C ILE A 283 -4.83 18.70 24.85
N GLU A 284 -3.81 19.50 25.20
CA GLU A 284 -2.41 19.20 24.92
C GLU A 284 -1.95 17.80 25.42
N PRO A 285 -2.35 17.31 26.62
CA PRO A 285 -2.03 15.94 27.03
C PRO A 285 -2.59 14.86 26.08
N LEU A 286 -3.81 15.06 25.56
CA LEU A 286 -4.44 14.14 24.59
C LEU A 286 -3.72 14.19 23.24
N LEU A 287 -3.34 15.40 22.81
CA LEU A 287 -2.58 15.58 21.57
C LEU A 287 -1.21 14.90 21.63
N ARG A 288 -0.54 14.89 22.79
CA ARG A 288 0.71 14.14 22.99
C ARG A 288 0.53 12.63 22.82
N VAL A 289 -0.55 12.06 23.36
CA VAL A 289 -0.86 10.63 23.18
C VAL A 289 -1.07 10.31 21.70
N TYR A 290 -1.87 11.13 21.01
CA TYR A 290 -2.13 10.98 19.57
C TYR A 290 -0.85 11.11 18.73
N GLN A 291 0.01 12.09 19.04
CA GLN A 291 1.30 12.28 18.36
C GLN A 291 2.23 11.08 18.53
N ASN A 292 2.34 10.54 19.75
CA ASN A 292 3.19 9.38 20.01
C ASN A 292 2.71 8.15 19.24
N ALA A 293 1.39 7.92 19.16
CA ALA A 293 0.82 6.84 18.36
C ALA A 293 1.10 7.04 16.85
N SER A 294 0.94 8.27 16.34
CA SER A 294 1.24 8.59 14.94
C SER A 294 2.73 8.47 14.61
N LEU A 295 3.62 8.86 15.53
CA LEU A 295 5.07 8.76 15.36
C LEU A 295 5.49 7.29 15.34
N LEU A 296 4.95 6.46 16.23
CA LEU A 296 5.20 5.02 16.25
C LEU A 296 4.77 4.37 14.93
N ASN A 297 3.61 4.75 14.40
CA ASN A 297 3.12 4.26 13.12
C ASN A 297 4.02 4.72 11.94
N ALA A 298 4.48 5.97 11.95
CA ALA A 298 5.41 6.47 10.94
C ALA A 298 6.80 5.80 11.03
N MET A 299 7.30 5.53 12.24
CA MET A 299 8.54 4.77 12.46
C MET A 299 8.41 3.34 11.95
N LEU A 300 7.25 2.71 12.16
CA LEU A 300 6.95 1.39 11.62
C LEU A 300 6.99 1.39 10.08
N GLU A 301 6.36 2.36 9.43
CA GLU A 301 6.39 2.47 7.96
C GLU A 301 7.77 2.83 7.41
N ALA A 302 8.51 3.72 8.08
CA ALA A 302 9.88 4.05 7.69
C ALA A 302 10.83 2.86 7.86
N ALA A 303 10.68 2.07 8.92
CA ALA A 303 11.43 0.84 9.11
C ALA A 303 11.14 -0.18 8.00
N LYS A 304 9.87 -0.37 7.62
CA LYS A 304 9.47 -1.20 6.47
C LYS A 304 10.13 -0.72 5.18
N LYS A 305 10.12 0.59 4.90
CA LYS A 305 10.75 1.16 3.70
C LYS A 305 12.28 1.01 3.71
N ALA A 306 12.92 1.23 4.85
CA ALA A 306 14.37 1.08 4.99
C ALA A 306 14.82 -0.37 4.82
N ILE A 307 14.02 -1.34 5.28
CA ILE A 307 14.24 -2.77 5.03
C ILE A 307 14.18 -3.02 3.52
N LEU A 308 13.14 -2.56 2.83
CA LEU A 308 13.00 -2.72 1.38
C LEU A 308 14.15 -2.09 0.57
N GLU A 309 14.59 -0.88 0.93
CA GLU A 309 15.74 -0.22 0.29
C GLU A 309 17.06 -0.96 0.55
N ARG A 310 17.23 -1.53 1.76
CA ARG A 310 18.39 -2.34 2.11
C ARG A 310 18.40 -3.64 1.32
N ASP A 311 17.26 -4.29 1.17
CA ASP A 311 17.11 -5.53 0.41
C ASP A 311 17.39 -5.31 -1.08
N LYS A 312 16.91 -4.18 -1.63
CA LYS A 312 17.28 -3.76 -2.99
C LYS A 312 18.79 -3.56 -3.13
N ARG A 313 19.45 -2.93 -2.16
CA ARG A 313 20.90 -2.69 -2.19
C ARG A 313 21.71 -3.98 -2.04
N ILE A 314 21.20 -4.95 -1.28
CA ILE A 314 21.79 -6.29 -1.18
C ILE A 314 21.68 -7.00 -2.52
N ALA A 315 20.51 -6.94 -3.18
CA ALA A 315 20.33 -7.51 -4.51
C ALA A 315 21.26 -6.87 -5.56
N ASP A 316 21.38 -5.53 -5.57
CA ASP A 316 22.30 -4.81 -6.46
C ASP A 316 23.77 -5.20 -6.22
N LEU A 317 24.19 -5.35 -4.96
CA LEU A 317 25.55 -5.80 -4.59
C LEU A 317 25.80 -7.26 -4.98
N GLN A 318 24.81 -8.13 -4.83
CA GLN A 318 24.87 -9.52 -5.28
C GLN A 318 25.00 -9.61 -6.79
N GLN A 319 24.28 -8.76 -7.53
CA GLN A 319 24.41 -8.64 -8.98
C GLN A 319 25.81 -8.12 -9.37
N GLN A 320 26.34 -7.12 -8.67
CA GLN A 320 27.70 -6.62 -8.91
C GLN A 320 28.78 -7.68 -8.63
N LEU A 321 28.63 -8.45 -7.56
CA LEU A 321 29.51 -9.59 -7.24
C LEU A 321 29.45 -10.68 -8.32
N ALA A 322 28.28 -10.94 -8.89
CA ALA A 322 28.10 -11.87 -10.00
C ALA A 322 28.72 -11.36 -11.33
N THR A 323 28.80 -10.04 -11.54
CA THR A 323 29.40 -9.44 -12.74
C THR A 323 30.92 -9.20 -12.65
N ARG A 324 31.54 -9.43 -11.49
CA ARG A 324 32.99 -9.34 -11.34
C ARG A 324 33.64 -10.50 -12.09
N PRO A 325 34.56 -10.28 -13.05
CA PRO A 325 35.17 -11.37 -13.78
C PRO A 325 36.00 -12.18 -12.80
N VAL A 326 35.55 -13.41 -12.54
CA VAL A 326 36.33 -14.41 -11.81
C VAL A 326 37.56 -14.71 -12.67
N LEU A 327 38.71 -14.19 -12.26
CA LEU A 327 40.00 -14.71 -12.69
C LEU A 327 40.11 -16.15 -12.16
N ALA A 328 39.53 -17.08 -12.91
CA ALA A 328 39.84 -18.49 -12.75
C ALA A 328 41.20 -18.73 -13.41
N GLN A 329 42.23 -19.00 -12.62
CA GLN A 329 43.24 -20.01 -12.92
C GLN A 329 44.20 -20.25 -11.75
N ALA A 330 44.55 -21.53 -11.60
CA ALA A 330 45.66 -22.12 -10.84
C ALA A 330 45.48 -22.14 -9.30
N SER A 331 45.71 -23.23 -8.58
CA SER A 331 46.30 -24.54 -8.88
C SER A 331 46.01 -25.50 -7.72
N ALA A 332 46.14 -26.79 -8.01
CA ALA A 332 46.17 -27.91 -7.08
C ALA A 332 46.95 -27.68 -5.77
N GLY A 333 46.47 -28.30 -4.69
CA GLY A 333 47.26 -28.75 -3.55
C GLY A 333 47.63 -27.71 -2.50
N SER A 334 46.90 -27.67 -1.38
CA SER A 334 47.49 -27.18 -0.12
C SER A 334 46.88 -27.90 1.10
N PRO A 335 47.69 -28.60 1.92
CA PRO A 335 47.23 -29.45 3.03
C PRO A 335 46.84 -28.67 4.30
N ILE A 336 46.43 -27.40 4.17
CA ILE A 336 46.18 -26.50 5.32
C ILE A 336 44.68 -26.48 5.70
N VAL A 337 43.77 -26.76 4.75
CA VAL A 337 42.32 -26.69 5.00
C VAL A 337 41.80 -27.92 5.77
N ALA A 338 42.43 -29.09 5.60
CA ALA A 338 42.04 -30.31 6.31
C ALA A 338 42.42 -30.29 7.81
N ALA A 339 43.48 -29.56 8.19
CA ALA A 339 43.90 -29.46 9.59
C ALA A 339 43.02 -28.51 10.42
N ALA A 340 42.41 -27.51 9.78
CA ALA A 340 41.55 -26.53 10.46
C ALA A 340 40.16 -27.10 10.84
N MET A 341 39.62 -28.05 10.04
CA MET A 341 38.32 -28.67 10.34
C MET A 341 38.40 -29.75 11.44
N ALA A 342 39.56 -30.37 11.65
CA ALA A 342 39.76 -31.39 12.68
C ALA A 342 39.95 -30.80 14.10
N ALA A 343 40.37 -29.54 14.23
CA ALA A 343 40.63 -28.90 15.53
C ALA A 343 39.38 -28.30 16.19
N ALA A 344 38.29 -28.07 15.43
CA ALA A 344 37.05 -27.48 15.96
C ALA A 344 36.11 -28.51 16.61
N ALA A 345 36.31 -29.81 16.38
CA ALA A 345 35.46 -30.89 16.92
C ALA A 345 35.87 -31.37 18.33
N ALA A 346 36.97 -30.87 18.91
CA ALA A 346 37.52 -31.36 20.19
C ALA A 346 37.20 -30.48 21.42
N LYS A 347 36.37 -29.45 21.30
CA LYS A 347 35.97 -28.59 22.43
C LYS A 347 34.48 -28.29 22.41
N ASN A 348 33.70 -29.15 23.05
CA ASN A 348 32.55 -28.79 23.90
C ASN A 348 31.90 -30.08 24.44
N GLY A 349 32.16 -30.39 25.70
CA GLY A 349 31.58 -31.52 26.41
C GLY A 349 30.28 -31.18 27.15
N ALA A 350 29.36 -32.16 27.15
CA ALA A 350 28.36 -32.59 28.17
C ALA A 350 27.37 -31.52 28.75
N ALA A 351 26.06 -31.74 28.92
CA ALA A 351 25.17 -32.91 29.09
C ALA A 351 23.67 -32.46 29.00
N PRO A 352 22.63 -33.28 29.31
CA PRO A 352 22.27 -34.63 28.83
C PRO A 352 20.86 -34.70 28.16
N GLN A 353 20.66 -35.65 27.24
CA GLN A 353 19.35 -36.14 26.75
C GLN A 353 18.90 -37.39 27.55
N PRO A 354 17.60 -37.68 27.68
CA PRO A 354 17.13 -39.01 28.04
C PRO A 354 16.86 -39.90 26.80
N ALA A 355 17.67 -40.95 26.71
CA ALA A 355 17.46 -42.29 26.14
C ALA A 355 16.45 -42.52 24.98
N ALA A 356 16.99 -42.73 23.78
CA ALA A 356 16.37 -43.53 22.72
C ALA A 356 17.00 -44.93 22.70
N ALA A 357 16.18 -45.98 22.77
CA ALA A 357 16.60 -47.35 22.56
C ALA A 357 16.83 -47.61 21.06
N THR A 358 18.04 -48.04 20.73
CA THR A 358 18.51 -48.38 19.38
C THR A 358 18.02 -49.75 18.94
N GLY A 359 17.43 -49.82 17.74
CA GLY A 359 17.21 -51.04 16.98
C GLY A 359 17.39 -50.75 15.49
N SER A 360 18.62 -50.92 15.00
CA SER A 360 18.99 -50.78 13.60
C SER A 360 18.48 -51.97 12.78
N ILE A 361 17.51 -51.75 11.91
CA ILE A 361 17.21 -52.58 10.75
C ILE A 361 17.16 -51.65 9.55
N ALA A 362 18.08 -51.83 8.59
CA ALA A 362 18.00 -51.14 7.31
C ALA A 362 16.68 -51.54 6.61
N PRO A 363 15.81 -50.62 6.18
CA PRO A 363 14.64 -51.01 5.41
C PRO A 363 15.07 -51.27 3.97
N ALA A 364 14.78 -52.48 3.50
CA ALA A 364 14.62 -52.80 2.10
C ALA A 364 13.71 -51.76 1.42
N ALA A 365 13.96 -51.47 0.14
CA ALA A 365 13.16 -50.54 -0.65
C ALA A 365 11.66 -50.84 -0.54
N ALA A 366 10.98 -50.10 0.34
CA ALA A 366 9.56 -50.23 0.58
C ALA A 366 8.82 -49.73 -0.66
N ARG A 367 7.85 -50.53 -1.11
CA ARG A 367 6.91 -50.17 -2.17
C ARG A 367 6.22 -48.87 -1.73
N ARG A 368 6.53 -47.74 -2.39
CA ARG A 368 5.90 -46.45 -2.05
C ARG A 368 4.40 -46.58 -2.28
N GLY A 369 3.61 -46.51 -1.21
CA GLY A 369 2.16 -46.52 -1.28
C GLY A 369 1.62 -45.32 -2.05
N ARG A 370 0.47 -45.48 -2.69
CA ARG A 370 -0.22 -44.43 -3.44
C ARG A 370 -0.68 -43.32 -2.49
N THR A 371 -0.21 -42.11 -2.73
CA THR A 371 -0.60 -40.91 -1.97
C THR A 371 -1.49 -40.03 -2.82
N ILE A 372 -2.62 -39.60 -2.28
CA ILE A 372 -3.49 -38.59 -2.91
C ILE A 372 -3.45 -37.29 -2.11
N PHE A 373 -3.57 -36.16 -2.80
CA PHE A 373 -3.57 -34.82 -2.22
C PHE A 373 -4.93 -34.17 -2.42
N SER A 374 -5.41 -33.37 -1.46
CA SER A 374 -6.66 -32.65 -1.60
C SER A 374 -6.59 -31.25 -0.99
N PHE A 375 -7.28 -30.31 -1.63
CA PHE A 375 -7.51 -28.96 -1.11
C PHE A 375 -8.82 -28.41 -1.68
N ILE A 376 -9.31 -27.32 -1.09
CA ILE A 376 -10.59 -26.68 -1.47
C ILE A 376 -10.33 -25.40 -2.24
N VAL A 377 -11.02 -25.23 -3.36
CA VAL A 377 -11.14 -23.95 -4.07
C VAL A 377 -12.54 -23.40 -3.81
N ASP A 378 -12.59 -22.26 -3.11
CA ASP A 378 -13.81 -21.51 -2.80
C ASP A 378 -14.02 -20.36 -3.81
N ALA A 379 -15.10 -19.60 -3.67
CA ALA A 379 -15.55 -18.54 -4.57
C ALA A 379 -14.62 -17.33 -4.65
N ASP A 380 -13.83 -17.06 -3.60
CA ASP A 380 -12.87 -15.96 -3.62
C ASP A 380 -11.75 -16.28 -4.63
N PRO A 381 -11.46 -15.37 -5.59
CA PRO A 381 -10.44 -15.57 -6.62
C PRO A 381 -9.07 -16.00 -6.12
N LYS A 382 -8.70 -15.65 -4.88
CA LYS A 382 -7.40 -16.06 -4.32
C LYS A 382 -7.24 -17.58 -4.25
N PHE A 383 -8.29 -18.32 -3.89
CA PHE A 383 -8.23 -19.78 -3.77
C PHE A 383 -7.97 -20.45 -5.12
N ALA A 384 -8.48 -19.87 -6.21
CA ALA A 384 -8.22 -20.36 -7.56
C ALA A 384 -6.75 -20.15 -7.95
N TYR A 385 -6.19 -18.97 -7.67
CA TYR A 385 -4.79 -18.64 -7.97
C TYR A 385 -3.80 -19.49 -7.16
N GLU A 386 -3.96 -19.48 -5.83
CA GLU A 386 -3.11 -20.22 -4.90
C GLU A 386 -3.23 -21.73 -5.14
N GLY A 387 -4.46 -22.25 -5.25
CA GLY A 387 -4.73 -23.65 -5.51
C GLY A 387 -4.15 -24.14 -6.84
N TYR A 388 -4.14 -23.29 -7.88
CA TYR A 388 -3.53 -23.62 -9.16
C TYR A 388 -2.01 -23.84 -9.03
N HIS A 389 -1.32 -22.95 -8.33
CA HIS A 389 0.11 -23.07 -8.09
C HIS A 389 0.43 -24.24 -7.15
N LEU A 390 -0.41 -24.49 -6.14
CA LEU A 390 -0.30 -25.67 -5.29
C LEU A 390 -0.42 -26.96 -6.11
N ALA A 391 -1.48 -27.12 -6.93
CA ALA A 391 -1.66 -28.30 -7.78
C ALA A 391 -0.44 -28.55 -8.68
N ARG A 392 0.04 -27.52 -9.38
CA ARG A 392 1.22 -27.62 -10.25
C ARG A 392 2.46 -28.09 -9.49
N SER A 393 2.70 -27.51 -8.32
CA SER A 393 3.86 -27.87 -7.50
C SER A 393 3.75 -29.31 -6.97
N LEU A 394 2.56 -29.77 -6.58
CA LEU A 394 2.34 -31.16 -6.16
C LEU A 394 2.54 -32.14 -7.31
N ILE A 395 2.03 -31.83 -8.50
CA ILE A 395 2.22 -32.65 -9.71
C ILE A 395 3.71 -32.75 -10.04
N GLN A 396 4.45 -31.66 -9.88
CA GLN A 396 5.88 -31.63 -10.17
C GLN A 396 6.71 -32.45 -9.17
N HIS A 397 6.38 -32.40 -7.87
CA HIS A 397 7.29 -32.88 -6.82
C HIS A 397 6.82 -34.12 -6.06
N SER A 398 5.50 -34.33 -5.93
CA SER A 398 4.95 -35.26 -4.93
C SER A 398 3.97 -36.30 -5.49
N CYS A 399 3.52 -36.15 -6.73
CA CYS A 399 2.55 -37.06 -7.35
C CYS A 399 3.21 -37.99 -8.38
N ASP A 400 2.67 -39.19 -8.51
CA ASP A 400 3.01 -40.09 -9.62
C ASP A 400 2.12 -39.79 -10.84
N HIS A 401 0.85 -39.42 -10.60
CA HIS A 401 -0.09 -39.00 -11.64
C HIS A 401 -0.80 -37.71 -11.22
N ALA A 402 -1.08 -36.82 -12.18
CA ALA A 402 -1.82 -35.59 -11.89
C ALA A 402 -3.23 -35.83 -11.30
N ALA A 403 -3.83 -36.99 -11.61
CA ALA A 403 -5.12 -37.41 -11.09
C ALA A 403 -5.10 -37.71 -9.57
N ASP A 404 -3.92 -37.84 -8.96
CA ASP A 404 -3.77 -37.99 -7.51
C ASP A 404 -4.00 -36.65 -6.77
N VAL A 405 -4.03 -35.52 -7.47
CA VAL A 405 -4.46 -34.22 -6.94
C VAL A 405 -5.99 -34.09 -7.08
N ASN A 406 -6.67 -34.03 -5.94
CA ASN A 406 -8.12 -33.99 -5.80
C ASN A 406 -8.58 -32.59 -5.38
N VAL A 407 -9.09 -31.82 -6.34
CA VAL A 407 -9.51 -30.42 -6.13
C VAL A 407 -11.00 -30.37 -5.86
N GLN A 408 -11.37 -29.76 -4.74
CA GLN A 408 -12.74 -29.77 -4.23
C GLN A 408 -13.32 -28.36 -4.38
N PHE A 409 -14.48 -28.24 -5.04
CA PHE A 409 -15.07 -26.94 -5.34
C PHE A 409 -16.36 -26.73 -4.56
N THR A 410 -16.52 -25.52 -4.02
CA THR A 410 -17.84 -25.07 -3.60
C THR A 410 -18.71 -24.79 -4.82
N LYS A 411 -20.03 -24.79 -4.64
CA LYS A 411 -21.02 -24.64 -5.73
C LYS A 411 -20.89 -23.33 -6.51
N GLU A 412 -20.40 -22.29 -5.85
CA GLU A 412 -20.27 -20.94 -6.39
C GLU A 412 -19.12 -20.85 -7.41
N VAL A 413 -18.16 -21.79 -7.38
CA VAL A 413 -17.03 -21.79 -8.31
C VAL A 413 -17.47 -22.21 -9.70
N GLY A 414 -17.31 -21.29 -10.66
CA GLY A 414 -17.72 -21.48 -12.05
C GLY A 414 -16.94 -22.55 -12.83
N ALA A 415 -17.53 -23.01 -13.94
CA ALA A 415 -16.94 -24.03 -14.82
C ALA A 415 -15.55 -23.66 -15.36
N GLU A 416 -15.29 -22.38 -15.58
CA GLU A 416 -14.02 -21.89 -16.11
C GLU A 416 -12.84 -22.14 -15.16
N THR A 417 -13.00 -21.79 -13.88
CA THR A 417 -12.01 -22.10 -12.85
C THR A 417 -11.81 -23.61 -12.72
N ARG A 418 -12.90 -24.40 -12.82
CA ARG A 418 -12.81 -25.86 -12.79
C ARG A 418 -12.07 -26.44 -13.99
N ASP A 419 -12.28 -25.87 -15.19
CA ASP A 419 -11.59 -26.26 -16.42
C ASP A 419 -10.07 -26.13 -16.28
N LEU A 420 -9.59 -25.14 -15.51
CA LEU A 420 -8.17 -24.94 -15.27
C LEU A 420 -7.51 -26.17 -14.65
N PHE A 421 -8.10 -26.69 -13.58
CA PHE A 421 -7.62 -27.88 -12.89
C PHE A 421 -7.84 -29.15 -13.72
N ARG A 422 -8.92 -29.21 -14.52
CA ARG A 422 -9.13 -30.32 -15.47
C ARG A 422 -8.00 -30.40 -16.50
N LYS A 423 -7.54 -29.25 -17.00
CA LYS A 423 -6.41 -29.16 -17.96
C LYS A 423 -5.09 -29.62 -17.35
N LEU A 424 -4.91 -29.46 -16.02
CA LEU A 424 -3.76 -30.03 -15.31
C LEU A 424 -3.85 -31.56 -15.14
N GLY A 425 -5.00 -32.18 -15.42
CA GLY A 425 -5.25 -33.60 -15.18
C GLY A 425 -5.66 -33.92 -13.75
N CYS A 426 -6.05 -32.92 -12.95
CA CYS A 426 -6.53 -33.14 -11.59
C CYS A 426 -7.92 -33.80 -11.56
N THR A 427 -8.19 -34.53 -10.49
CA THR A 427 -9.52 -35.07 -10.19
C THR A 427 -10.35 -33.98 -9.51
N LEU A 428 -11.57 -33.71 -9.99
CA LEU A 428 -12.41 -32.62 -9.51
C LEU A 428 -13.63 -33.14 -8.79
N HIS A 429 -14.01 -32.45 -7.72
CA HIS A 429 -15.14 -32.83 -6.86
C HIS A 429 -16.00 -31.63 -6.50
N ASP A 430 -17.28 -31.89 -6.25
CA ASP A 430 -18.19 -30.91 -5.66
C ASP A 430 -18.33 -31.15 -4.16
N ILE A 431 -18.34 -30.07 -3.39
CA ILE A 431 -18.61 -30.10 -1.95
C ILE A 431 -19.68 -29.10 -1.56
N GLU A 432 -20.44 -29.45 -0.52
CA GLU A 432 -21.21 -28.47 0.25
C GLU A 432 -20.33 -27.83 1.31
N ARG A 433 -20.62 -26.56 1.60
CA ARG A 433 -20.06 -25.89 2.78
C ARG A 433 -20.48 -26.65 4.04
N PHE A 434 -19.54 -26.79 4.98
CA PHE A 434 -19.82 -27.48 6.25
C PHE A 434 -20.28 -26.48 7.32
N GLY A 435 -21.29 -26.85 8.10
CA GLY A 435 -21.75 -26.07 9.26
C GLY A 435 -22.23 -24.67 8.88
N ASP A 436 -21.62 -23.63 9.48
CA ASP A 436 -21.92 -22.23 9.18
C ASP A 436 -21.33 -21.71 7.85
N GLY A 437 -20.56 -22.56 7.18
CA GLY A 437 -19.99 -22.35 5.85
C GLY A 437 -18.83 -21.35 5.77
N ARG A 438 -18.30 -20.90 6.91
CA ARG A 438 -17.24 -19.88 6.97
C ARG A 438 -15.84 -20.47 7.20
N TYR A 439 -15.66 -21.23 8.28
CA TYR A 439 -14.31 -21.56 8.78
C TYR A 439 -13.99 -23.05 8.86
N CYS A 440 -14.92 -23.93 8.51
CA CYS A 440 -14.76 -25.38 8.72
C CYS A 440 -14.90 -26.21 7.44
N ASN A 441 -14.73 -25.62 6.26
CA ASN A 441 -14.94 -26.33 4.99
C ASN A 441 -13.90 -27.42 4.75
N LYS A 442 -12.68 -27.33 5.32
CA LYS A 442 -11.59 -28.30 5.11
C LYS A 442 -12.01 -29.75 5.36
N ILE A 443 -12.94 -29.98 6.29
CA ILE A 443 -13.48 -31.29 6.61
C ILE A 443 -14.30 -31.92 5.48
N ALA A 444 -14.90 -31.10 4.61
CA ALA A 444 -15.72 -31.56 3.50
C ALA A 444 -14.91 -32.36 2.46
N GLN A 445 -13.58 -32.30 2.49
CA GLN A 445 -12.72 -33.00 1.53
C GLN A 445 -12.82 -34.53 1.64
N LEU A 446 -12.84 -35.09 2.85
CA LEU A 446 -12.70 -36.55 3.04
C LEU A 446 -13.87 -37.36 2.46
N VAL A 447 -15.09 -36.80 2.43
CA VAL A 447 -16.30 -37.52 2.00
C VAL A 447 -16.19 -38.07 0.58
N ASN A 448 -15.61 -37.28 -0.33
CA ASN A 448 -15.46 -37.64 -1.74
C ASN A 448 -14.27 -38.59 -1.97
N LEU A 449 -13.39 -38.73 -0.98
CA LEU A 449 -12.14 -39.47 -1.12
C LEU A 449 -12.27 -40.92 -0.64
N HIS A 450 -13.23 -41.24 0.22
CA HIS A 450 -13.41 -42.60 0.77
C HIS A 450 -13.47 -43.71 -0.29
N GLN A 451 -14.07 -43.42 -1.44
CA GLN A 451 -14.23 -44.34 -2.57
C GLN A 451 -12.92 -44.67 -3.32
N PHE A 452 -11.87 -43.88 -3.15
CA PHE A 452 -10.61 -44.09 -3.84
C PHE A 452 -9.72 -45.09 -3.10
N ASP A 453 -9.01 -45.90 -3.88
CA ASP A 453 -7.94 -46.77 -3.37
C ASP A 453 -6.65 -45.96 -3.24
N PHE A 454 -6.17 -45.77 -2.01
CA PHE A 454 -4.96 -45.03 -1.68
C PHE A 454 -4.40 -45.55 -0.35
N ASP A 455 -3.13 -45.30 -0.09
CA ASP A 455 -2.49 -45.60 1.19
C ASP A 455 -2.52 -44.39 2.13
N HIS A 456 -2.31 -43.18 1.58
CA HIS A 456 -2.35 -41.92 2.33
C HIS A 456 -3.16 -40.85 1.60
N VAL A 457 -3.88 -40.02 2.37
CA VAL A 457 -4.45 -38.75 1.88
C VAL A 457 -3.78 -37.59 2.61
N VAL A 458 -3.40 -36.55 1.87
CA VAL A 458 -2.86 -35.30 2.41
C VAL A 458 -3.83 -34.15 2.13
N LEU A 459 -4.37 -33.54 3.18
CA LEU A 459 -5.27 -32.39 3.10
C LEU A 459 -4.47 -31.10 3.31
N LEU A 460 -4.59 -30.17 2.36
CA LEU A 460 -3.78 -28.95 2.29
C LEU A 460 -4.66 -27.69 2.27
N ASP A 461 -4.12 -26.56 2.73
CA ASP A 461 -4.66 -25.24 2.42
C ASP A 461 -4.12 -24.77 1.06
N THR A 462 -4.80 -23.83 0.40
CA THR A 462 -4.39 -23.34 -0.92
C THR A 462 -3.13 -22.49 -0.88
N ASP A 463 -2.92 -21.75 0.21
CA ASP A 463 -1.80 -20.83 0.47
C ASP A 463 -0.47 -21.56 0.78
N MET A 464 -0.29 -22.71 0.12
CA MET A 464 0.87 -23.58 0.22
C MET A 464 1.51 -23.81 -1.13
N ILE A 465 2.81 -24.13 -1.15
CA ILE A 465 3.51 -24.50 -2.39
C ILE A 465 4.61 -25.52 -2.11
N ALA A 466 4.56 -26.64 -2.84
CA ALA A 466 5.54 -27.69 -2.73
C ALA A 466 6.84 -27.29 -3.46
N ILE A 467 7.98 -27.57 -2.84
CA ILE A 467 9.30 -27.34 -3.43
C ILE A 467 10.15 -28.61 -3.43
N ALA A 468 9.67 -29.70 -2.79
CA ALA A 468 10.25 -31.04 -2.81
C ALA A 468 9.17 -32.11 -2.56
N ASP A 469 9.56 -33.39 -2.65
CA ASP A 469 8.67 -34.54 -2.42
C ASP A 469 8.23 -34.63 -0.95
N LEU A 470 6.92 -34.62 -0.70
CA LEU A 470 6.33 -34.69 0.64
C LEU A 470 6.25 -36.13 1.19
N ARG A 471 6.24 -37.13 0.30
CA ARG A 471 5.98 -38.54 0.66
C ARG A 471 6.96 -39.13 1.69
N PRO A 472 8.26 -38.76 1.73
CA PRO A 472 9.18 -39.27 2.75
C PRO A 472 8.80 -38.93 4.19
N PHE A 473 7.94 -37.93 4.42
CA PHE A 473 7.57 -37.49 5.76
C PHE A 473 6.29 -38.13 6.29
N LEU A 474 5.54 -38.86 5.45
CA LEU A 474 4.21 -39.38 5.82
C LEU A 474 4.33 -40.53 6.83
N SER A 475 3.31 -40.67 7.68
CA SER A 475 3.21 -41.77 8.65
C SER A 475 2.24 -42.83 8.13
N GLU A 476 2.58 -44.11 8.28
CA GLU A 476 1.72 -45.22 7.86
C GLU A 476 0.62 -45.56 8.90
N ASP A 477 0.81 -45.14 10.15
CA ASP A 477 0.06 -45.61 11.32
C ASP A 477 -0.64 -44.50 12.11
N ALA A 478 -0.41 -43.23 11.79
CA ALA A 478 -0.92 -42.08 12.54
C ALA A 478 -1.29 -40.90 11.65
N LEU A 479 -2.27 -40.11 12.11
CA LEU A 479 -2.50 -38.77 11.58
C LEU A 479 -1.28 -37.91 11.87
N LEU A 480 -0.72 -37.31 10.83
CA LEU A 480 0.44 -36.44 10.92
C LEU A 480 0.02 -34.99 10.69
N ALA A 481 0.30 -34.12 11.65
CA ALA A 481 0.08 -32.68 11.51
C ALA A 481 1.08 -31.90 12.36
N LYS A 482 1.52 -30.75 11.86
CA LYS A 482 2.49 -29.92 12.58
C LYS A 482 1.83 -29.29 13.80
N VAL A 483 2.55 -29.20 14.92
CA VAL A 483 2.09 -28.42 16.08
C VAL A 483 1.83 -26.97 15.63
N VAL A 484 0.84 -26.32 16.24
CA VAL A 484 0.52 -24.90 15.98
C VAL A 484 1.75 -23.99 16.09
N ASP A 485 1.82 -22.97 15.25
CA ASP A 485 2.94 -22.02 15.23
C ASP A 485 2.98 -21.17 16.50
N PHE A 486 1.81 -20.73 16.96
CA PHE A 486 1.62 -19.91 18.14
C PHE A 486 0.55 -20.51 19.05
N PRO A 487 0.43 -20.03 20.31
CA PRO A 487 -0.61 -20.49 21.23
C PRO A 487 -1.97 -19.91 20.82
N GLN A 488 -2.47 -20.36 19.68
CA GLN A 488 -3.73 -19.95 19.07
C GLN A 488 -4.61 -21.20 18.90
N PRO A 489 -5.62 -21.41 19.78
CA PRO A 489 -5.91 -20.62 20.98
C PRO A 489 -4.93 -20.85 22.14
N PRO A 490 -4.83 -19.91 23.11
CA PRO A 490 -4.00 -20.07 24.29
C PRO A 490 -4.61 -21.12 25.24
N LEU A 491 -3.77 -21.70 26.11
CA LEU A 491 -4.17 -22.78 27.01
C LEU A 491 -5.48 -22.52 27.78
N PRO A 492 -5.75 -21.33 28.37
CA PRO A 492 -7.01 -21.11 29.10
C PRO A 492 -8.25 -21.29 28.23
N VAL A 493 -8.19 -20.90 26.96
CA VAL A 493 -9.31 -21.06 26.01
C VAL A 493 -9.49 -22.53 25.65
N LEU A 494 -8.39 -23.24 25.38
CA LEU A 494 -8.44 -24.68 25.11
C LEU A 494 -8.91 -25.48 26.34
N GLU A 495 -8.53 -25.08 27.55
CA GLU A 495 -8.98 -25.71 28.79
C GLU A 495 -10.49 -25.54 28.98
N GLU A 496 -11.01 -24.34 28.74
CA GLU A 496 -12.45 -24.07 28.81
C GLU A 496 -13.22 -24.95 27.82
N ILE A 497 -12.78 -24.97 26.56
CA ILE A 497 -13.39 -25.80 25.50
C ILE A 497 -13.27 -27.28 25.83
N GLY A 498 -12.10 -27.75 26.26
CA GLY A 498 -11.87 -29.16 26.61
C GLY A 498 -12.73 -29.60 27.79
N ARG A 499 -12.88 -28.77 28.84
CA ARG A 499 -13.78 -29.07 29.97
C ARG A 499 -15.23 -29.15 29.51
N ALA A 500 -15.69 -28.22 28.68
CA ALA A 500 -17.03 -28.24 28.11
C ALA A 500 -17.27 -29.48 27.22
N ALA A 501 -16.24 -29.93 26.49
CA ALA A 501 -16.27 -31.14 25.68
C ALA A 501 -16.20 -32.45 26.49
N GLY A 502 -15.94 -32.38 27.81
CA GLY A 502 -15.92 -33.53 28.71
C GLY A 502 -14.53 -34.07 29.06
N PHE A 503 -13.46 -33.28 28.93
CA PHE A 503 -12.11 -33.70 29.31
C PHE A 503 -12.03 -33.94 30.82
N HIS A 504 -11.76 -35.19 31.24
CA HIS A 504 -11.48 -35.52 32.64
C HIS A 504 -10.05 -35.16 33.07
N LYS A 505 -9.12 -35.14 32.10
CA LYS A 505 -7.72 -34.75 32.28
C LYS A 505 -7.23 -34.08 31.01
N MET A 506 -6.57 -32.93 31.14
CA MET A 506 -5.98 -32.24 30.00
C MET A 506 -4.80 -33.04 29.39
N PRO A 507 -4.60 -32.96 28.07
CA PRO A 507 -3.43 -33.55 27.41
C PRO A 507 -2.11 -33.00 27.98
N PRO A 508 -0.99 -33.70 27.77
CA PRO A 508 0.33 -33.15 28.08
C PRO A 508 0.56 -31.80 27.41
N VAL A 509 1.22 -30.89 28.13
CA VAL A 509 1.61 -29.58 27.59
C VAL A 509 2.96 -29.72 26.87
N GLY A 510 3.00 -29.31 25.61
CA GLY A 510 4.21 -29.14 24.81
C GLY A 510 4.47 -27.66 24.50
N THR A 511 5.30 -27.42 23.50
CA THR A 511 5.62 -26.08 23.00
C THR A 511 5.12 -25.90 21.58
N VAL A 512 4.79 -24.67 21.21
CA VAL A 512 4.46 -24.28 19.83
C VAL A 512 5.68 -24.39 18.90
N ASP A 513 5.49 -24.32 17.59
CA ASP A 513 6.60 -24.39 16.61
C ASP A 513 7.45 -23.10 16.62
N ALA A 514 6.80 -21.92 16.63
CA ALA A 514 7.46 -20.60 16.52
C ALA A 514 8.14 -20.09 17.79
N GLY A 515 8.41 -20.96 18.77
CA GLY A 515 9.13 -20.60 19.99
C GLY A 515 8.88 -21.55 21.16
N HIS A 516 8.71 -20.98 22.36
CA HIS A 516 8.60 -21.74 23.62
C HIS A 516 7.26 -21.56 24.35
N ALA A 517 6.30 -20.87 23.73
CA ALA A 517 4.98 -20.72 24.33
C ALA A 517 4.29 -22.09 24.47
N PRO A 518 3.49 -22.31 25.53
CA PRO A 518 2.90 -23.61 25.79
C PRO A 518 1.65 -23.85 24.94
N THR A 519 1.44 -25.11 24.55
CA THR A 519 0.22 -25.59 23.86
C THR A 519 -0.05 -27.06 24.24
N PHE A 520 -1.28 -27.55 24.08
CA PHE A 520 -1.59 -28.95 24.37
C PHE A 520 -1.14 -29.88 23.24
N ALA A 521 -0.71 -31.09 23.60
CA ALA A 521 -0.45 -32.16 22.64
C ALA A 521 -1.70 -32.41 21.77
N GLY A 522 -1.47 -32.56 20.46
CA GLY A 522 -2.53 -32.71 19.45
C GLY A 522 -3.10 -31.40 18.91
N ASN A 523 -2.82 -30.24 19.54
CA ASN A 523 -3.20 -28.95 18.95
C ASN A 523 -2.25 -28.64 17.79
N CYS A 524 -2.74 -28.80 16.58
CA CYS A 524 -1.96 -28.81 15.35
C CYS A 524 -2.45 -27.77 14.35
N ASN A 525 -1.57 -27.24 13.51
CA ASN A 525 -1.88 -26.27 12.47
C ASN A 525 -2.70 -26.94 11.35
N GLY A 526 -3.79 -26.28 10.94
CA GLY A 526 -4.76 -26.80 9.95
C GLY A 526 -4.27 -26.87 8.51
N GLY A 527 -3.12 -26.29 8.21
CA GLY A 527 -2.57 -26.23 6.88
C GLY A 527 -2.24 -27.58 6.26
N PHE A 528 -1.76 -28.54 7.06
CA PHE A 528 -1.33 -29.86 6.60
C PHE A 528 -1.87 -30.97 7.51
N TYR A 529 -2.60 -31.92 6.91
CA TYR A 529 -2.96 -33.19 7.54
C TYR A 529 -2.62 -34.36 6.61
N SER A 530 -1.75 -35.28 7.05
CA SER A 530 -1.60 -36.58 6.40
C SER A 530 -2.36 -37.64 7.20
N ILE A 531 -3.19 -38.42 6.51
CA ILE A 531 -4.08 -39.40 7.12
C ILE A 531 -3.90 -40.73 6.36
N PRO A 532 -3.44 -41.81 7.04
CA PRO A 532 -3.46 -43.16 6.47
C PRO A 532 -4.88 -43.60 6.11
N LYS A 533 -5.03 -44.39 5.06
CA LYS A 533 -6.34 -44.92 4.62
C LYS A 533 -7.12 -45.59 5.74
N ALA A 534 -6.42 -46.36 6.58
CA ALA A 534 -7.02 -47.06 7.73
C ALA A 534 -7.65 -46.10 8.77
N LEU A 535 -7.22 -44.83 8.81
CA LEU A 535 -7.74 -43.80 9.72
C LEU A 535 -8.72 -42.83 9.05
N ALA A 536 -8.83 -42.82 7.73
CA ALA A 536 -9.61 -41.81 7.00
C ALA A 536 -11.09 -41.75 7.43
N GLU A 537 -11.76 -42.89 7.54
CA GLU A 537 -13.18 -42.96 7.94
C GLU A 537 -13.43 -42.52 9.39
N ILE A 538 -12.53 -42.91 10.31
CA ILE A 538 -12.68 -42.55 11.72
C ILE A 538 -12.36 -41.07 11.95
N VAL A 539 -11.34 -40.53 11.27
CA VAL A 539 -11.00 -39.10 11.30
C VAL A 539 -12.16 -38.28 10.74
N ASP A 540 -12.69 -38.63 9.56
CA ASP A 540 -13.82 -37.90 8.95
C ASP A 540 -15.04 -37.87 9.88
N ARG A 541 -15.43 -39.02 10.44
CA ARG A 541 -16.59 -39.11 11.33
C ARG A 541 -16.38 -38.35 12.64
N SER A 542 -15.22 -38.52 13.28
CA SER A 542 -14.90 -37.90 14.56
C SER A 542 -14.79 -36.39 14.42
N TRP A 543 -14.04 -35.92 13.43
CA TRP A 543 -13.83 -34.50 13.18
C TRP A 543 -15.16 -33.79 12.90
N ARG A 544 -16.09 -34.40 12.15
CA ARG A 544 -17.39 -33.76 11.83
C ARG A 544 -18.24 -33.59 13.06
N ARG A 545 -18.26 -34.61 13.91
CA ARG A 545 -19.00 -34.56 15.17
C ARG A 545 -18.47 -33.46 16.08
N TRP A 546 -17.15 -33.36 16.24
CA TRP A 546 -16.54 -32.33 17.09
C TRP A 546 -16.60 -30.94 16.48
N ALA A 547 -16.53 -30.81 15.16
CA ALA A 547 -16.72 -29.54 14.47
C ALA A 547 -18.15 -29.03 14.65
N GLN A 548 -19.16 -29.89 14.47
CA GLN A 548 -20.55 -29.51 14.73
C GLN A 548 -20.78 -29.12 16.19
N TRP A 549 -20.28 -29.93 17.12
CA TRP A 549 -20.37 -29.61 18.55
C TRP A 549 -19.70 -28.26 18.87
N LEU A 550 -18.52 -27.99 18.32
CA LEU A 550 -17.80 -26.74 18.57
C LEU A 550 -18.51 -25.53 17.93
N LEU A 551 -19.14 -25.69 16.77
CA LEU A 551 -19.98 -24.63 16.18
C LEU A 551 -21.16 -24.27 17.08
N ASP A 552 -21.77 -25.27 17.72
CA ASP A 552 -22.87 -25.09 18.68
C ASP A 552 -22.37 -24.50 20.03
N ASN A 553 -21.07 -24.64 20.33
CA ASN A 553 -20.43 -24.20 21.57
C ASN A 553 -19.28 -23.20 21.34
N LYS A 554 -19.37 -22.37 20.27
CA LYS A 554 -18.25 -21.53 19.82
C LYS A 554 -17.98 -20.27 20.66
N GLU A 555 -18.74 -20.06 21.73
CA GLU A 555 -18.67 -18.85 22.57
C GLU A 555 -17.26 -18.55 23.09
N PRO A 556 -16.46 -19.53 23.59
CA PRO A 556 -15.10 -19.26 24.03
C PRO A 556 -14.18 -18.77 22.91
N LEU A 557 -14.36 -19.27 21.68
CA LEU A 557 -13.61 -18.82 20.52
C LEU A 557 -14.06 -17.43 20.07
N VAL A 558 -15.36 -17.18 20.00
CA VAL A 558 -15.93 -15.88 19.58
C VAL A 558 -15.50 -14.77 20.54
N ARG A 559 -15.60 -15.01 21.86
CA ARG A 559 -15.21 -14.04 22.89
C ARG A 559 -13.73 -13.66 22.83
N ASN A 560 -12.88 -14.53 22.27
CA ASN A 560 -11.44 -14.31 22.13
C ASN A 560 -11.02 -13.94 20.69
N ASN A 561 -11.95 -13.61 19.77
CA ASN A 561 -11.68 -13.34 18.35
C ASN A 561 -10.92 -14.47 17.64
N MET A 562 -11.30 -15.71 17.93
CA MET A 562 -10.67 -16.95 17.46
C MET A 562 -11.66 -17.89 16.75
N ALA A 563 -12.80 -17.37 16.29
CA ALA A 563 -13.84 -18.16 15.61
C ALA A 563 -13.36 -18.82 14.30
N GLN A 564 -12.28 -18.30 13.71
CA GLN A 564 -11.62 -18.88 12.54
C GLN A 564 -10.91 -20.20 12.82
N HIS A 565 -10.60 -20.53 14.09
CA HIS A 565 -9.87 -21.75 14.46
C HIS A 565 -10.78 -22.95 14.75
N VAL A 566 -12.04 -22.93 14.32
CA VAL A 566 -13.01 -24.01 14.58
C VAL A 566 -12.54 -25.34 14.00
N ASP A 567 -12.00 -25.35 12.79
CA ASP A 567 -11.46 -26.55 12.14
C ASP A 567 -10.28 -27.15 12.93
N GLN A 568 -9.36 -26.30 13.36
CA GLN A 568 -8.15 -26.64 14.11
C GLN A 568 -8.49 -27.21 15.49
N VAL A 569 -9.34 -26.50 16.23
CA VAL A 569 -9.72 -26.88 17.60
C VAL A 569 -10.62 -28.12 17.59
N SER A 570 -11.49 -28.28 16.59
CA SER A 570 -12.28 -29.50 16.45
C SER A 570 -11.45 -30.72 16.06
N MET A 571 -10.37 -30.55 15.27
CA MET A 571 -9.40 -31.62 15.03
C MET A 571 -8.67 -32.00 16.32
N TRP A 572 -8.25 -31.03 17.14
CA TRP A 572 -7.67 -31.30 18.45
C TRP A 572 -8.63 -32.11 19.36
N LEU A 573 -9.91 -31.73 19.40
CA LEU A 573 -10.94 -32.48 20.14
C LEU A 573 -11.07 -33.92 19.61
N ALA A 574 -11.09 -34.11 18.28
CA ALA A 574 -11.14 -35.43 17.64
C ALA A 574 -9.94 -36.30 18.03
N ILE A 575 -8.72 -35.74 17.96
CA ILE A 575 -7.49 -36.43 18.34
C ILE A 575 -7.55 -36.91 19.79
N VAL A 576 -7.93 -36.03 20.70
CA VAL A 576 -7.86 -36.33 22.14
C VAL A 576 -9.04 -37.21 22.59
N MET A 577 -10.26 -36.85 22.23
CA MET A 577 -11.46 -37.50 22.76
C MET A 577 -11.68 -38.88 22.15
N ASP A 578 -11.43 -39.01 20.84
CA ASP A 578 -11.63 -40.28 20.12
C ASP A 578 -10.34 -41.07 19.96
N ARG A 579 -9.24 -40.60 20.56
CA ARG A 579 -7.92 -41.27 20.59
C ARG A 579 -7.42 -41.61 19.20
N ILE A 580 -7.62 -40.70 18.24
CA ILE A 580 -7.04 -40.85 16.90
C ILE A 580 -5.52 -40.84 17.07
N PRO A 581 -4.81 -41.87 16.56
CA PRO A 581 -3.35 -41.89 16.61
C PRO A 581 -2.78 -40.62 15.94
N TYR A 582 -1.96 -39.87 16.67
CA TYR A 582 -1.40 -38.59 16.22
C TYR A 582 0.11 -38.56 16.40
N ARG A 583 0.81 -38.00 15.42
CA ARG A 583 2.24 -37.67 15.48
C ARG A 583 2.47 -36.24 14.99
N ALA A 584 3.38 -35.53 15.68
CA ALA A 584 3.79 -34.21 15.24
C ALA A 584 4.59 -34.31 13.93
N ALA A 585 4.12 -33.61 12.89
CA ALA A 585 4.87 -33.46 11.65
C ALA A 585 6.12 -32.60 11.89
N PRO A 586 7.24 -32.86 11.20
CA PRO A 586 8.34 -31.90 11.18
C PRO A 586 7.93 -30.62 10.44
N SER A 587 8.56 -29.49 10.75
CA SER A 587 8.23 -28.21 10.12
C SER A 587 8.46 -28.21 8.61
N ASN A 588 9.24 -29.16 8.08
CA ASN A 588 9.58 -29.33 6.66
C ASN A 588 8.36 -29.43 5.73
N VAL A 589 7.23 -29.97 6.21
CA VAL A 589 5.99 -30.17 5.43
C VAL A 589 4.88 -29.18 5.78
N ASN A 590 5.18 -28.16 6.58
CA ASN A 590 4.31 -27.02 6.85
C ASN A 590 5.19 -25.86 7.34
N TYR A 591 6.08 -25.38 6.47
CA TYR A 591 7.12 -24.43 6.81
C TYR A 591 6.63 -23.01 6.59
N TYR A 592 6.30 -22.29 7.65
CA TYR A 592 5.80 -20.92 7.52
C TYR A 592 6.91 -19.96 7.10
N VAL A 593 6.60 -19.00 6.24
CA VAL A 593 7.53 -17.92 5.84
C VAL A 593 6.95 -16.53 6.03
N HIS A 594 5.69 -16.42 6.44
CA HIS A 594 4.94 -15.16 6.49
C HIS A 594 5.17 -14.33 7.75
N MET A 595 5.95 -14.85 8.70
CA MET A 595 6.24 -14.24 9.99
C MET A 595 7.60 -14.67 10.51
N ASN A 596 8.18 -13.90 11.43
CA ASN A 596 9.41 -14.28 12.12
C ASN A 596 9.13 -15.28 13.23
N GLY A 597 9.94 -16.33 13.32
CA GLY A 597 9.88 -17.28 14.43
C GLY A 597 10.86 -18.44 14.24
N GLU A 598 10.96 -19.30 15.24
CA GLU A 598 11.74 -20.53 15.15
C GLU A 598 10.97 -21.63 14.41
N HIS A 599 11.66 -22.58 13.80
CA HIS A 599 11.04 -23.82 13.32
C HIS A 599 11.52 -24.97 14.19
N ARG A 600 10.95 -25.07 15.39
CA ARG A 600 11.41 -25.98 16.45
C ARG A 600 11.39 -27.44 16.02
N TYR A 601 10.44 -27.83 15.17
CA TYR A 601 10.29 -29.19 14.67
C TYR A 601 10.96 -29.39 13.30
N PHE A 602 11.83 -28.48 12.85
CA PHE A 602 12.51 -28.60 11.57
C PHE A 602 13.64 -29.64 11.59
N ASP A 603 13.61 -30.55 10.62
CA ASP A 603 14.70 -31.47 10.33
C ASP A 603 15.63 -30.87 9.25
N ALA A 604 16.78 -30.36 9.68
CA ALA A 604 17.79 -29.80 8.79
C ALA A 604 18.38 -30.82 7.80
N GLY A 605 18.26 -32.13 8.06
CA GLY A 605 18.76 -33.19 7.18
C GLY A 605 17.90 -33.43 5.94
N ALA A 606 16.62 -33.03 5.96
CA ALA A 606 15.66 -33.33 4.88
C ALA A 606 15.24 -32.10 4.05
N GLY A 607 15.60 -30.88 4.47
CA GLY A 607 15.29 -29.64 3.75
C GLY A 607 13.80 -29.27 3.74
N ILE A 608 13.48 -28.06 3.30
CA ILE A 608 12.08 -27.58 3.24
C ILE A 608 11.38 -28.25 2.06
N ALA A 609 10.19 -28.83 2.28
CA ALA A 609 9.42 -29.52 1.24
C ALA A 609 8.10 -28.81 0.91
N LEU A 610 7.44 -28.20 1.90
CA LEU A 610 6.21 -27.42 1.71
C LEU A 610 6.30 -26.07 2.43
N LEU A 611 6.12 -24.98 1.68
CA LEU A 611 6.02 -23.64 2.23
C LEU A 611 4.56 -23.29 2.54
N HIS A 612 4.34 -22.59 3.65
CA HIS A 612 3.05 -22.01 4.05
C HIS A 612 3.18 -20.48 4.14
N TYR A 613 2.55 -19.76 3.21
CA TYR A 613 2.86 -18.34 2.98
C TYR A 613 1.74 -17.36 3.32
N HIS A 614 0.48 -17.75 3.47
CA HIS A 614 -0.66 -16.86 3.79
C HIS A 614 -0.80 -15.61 2.87
N ASP A 615 -1.98 -14.99 2.85
CA ASP A 615 -2.29 -13.84 1.97
C ASP A 615 -1.26 -12.69 2.04
N SER A 616 -0.67 -12.43 3.22
CA SER A 616 0.27 -11.31 3.44
C SER A 616 1.61 -11.45 2.71
N SER A 617 1.88 -12.62 2.14
CA SER A 617 3.16 -12.89 1.46
C SER A 617 3.04 -12.83 -0.06
N LEU A 618 1.89 -12.52 -0.64
CA LEU A 618 1.77 -12.31 -2.09
C LEU A 618 1.95 -10.83 -2.43
N ASN A 619 2.89 -10.53 -3.32
CA ASN A 619 3.04 -9.18 -3.86
C ASN A 619 2.09 -8.93 -5.04
N VAL A 620 2.13 -7.69 -5.55
CA VAL A 620 1.29 -7.24 -6.68
C VAL A 620 1.53 -7.98 -8.01
N LEU A 621 2.58 -8.80 -8.10
CA LEU A 621 2.90 -9.66 -9.24
C LEU A 621 2.48 -11.12 -9.01
N GLY A 622 1.79 -11.41 -7.90
CA GLY A 622 1.39 -12.77 -7.50
C GLY A 622 2.58 -13.63 -7.05
N LYS A 623 3.75 -13.03 -6.81
CA LYS A 623 4.93 -13.74 -6.32
C LYS A 623 5.00 -13.69 -4.80
N LEU A 624 5.61 -14.70 -4.20
CA LEU A 624 5.94 -14.73 -2.79
C LEU A 624 6.98 -13.64 -2.47
N GLU A 625 6.59 -12.69 -1.64
CA GLU A 625 7.41 -11.66 -1.02
C GLU A 625 7.08 -11.62 0.49
N PRO A 626 7.49 -12.64 1.24
CA PRO A 626 7.15 -12.72 2.64
C PRO A 626 7.76 -11.54 3.42
N GLN A 627 6.99 -10.98 4.35
CA GLN A 627 7.42 -9.84 5.15
C GLN A 627 8.38 -10.24 6.30
N ALA A 628 8.64 -11.54 6.47
CA ALA A 628 9.56 -12.07 7.45
C ALA A 628 11.03 -11.88 7.06
N GLN A 629 11.92 -11.87 8.05
CA GLN A 629 13.36 -11.88 7.86
C GLN A 629 13.81 -13.29 7.51
N LEU A 630 13.94 -13.54 6.21
CA LEU A 630 14.33 -14.85 5.72
C LEU A 630 15.83 -15.12 5.97
N ASN A 631 16.19 -16.32 6.39
CA ASN A 631 17.55 -16.84 6.35
C ASN A 631 17.92 -17.32 4.92
N GLU A 632 19.12 -17.86 4.74
CA GLU A 632 19.57 -18.29 3.42
C GLU A 632 18.79 -19.49 2.86
N LEU A 633 18.44 -20.45 3.71
CA LEU A 633 17.64 -21.60 3.31
C LEU A 633 16.24 -21.17 2.88
N GLU A 634 15.61 -20.30 3.67
CA GLU A 634 14.27 -19.75 3.41
C GLU A 634 14.24 -18.91 2.13
N ARG A 635 15.25 -18.05 1.90
CA ARG A 635 15.35 -17.30 0.64
C ARG A 635 15.41 -18.23 -0.58
N ARG A 636 16.26 -19.26 -0.54
CA ARG A 636 16.35 -20.23 -1.63
C ARG A 636 15.02 -20.96 -1.85
N ALA A 637 14.32 -21.32 -0.78
CA ALA A 637 13.01 -21.96 -0.85
C ALA A 637 11.97 -21.03 -1.51
N VAL A 638 11.92 -19.76 -1.12
CA VAL A 638 11.05 -18.73 -1.72
C VAL A 638 11.40 -18.47 -3.19
N ASP A 639 12.69 -18.45 -3.54
CA ASP A 639 13.14 -18.30 -4.93
C ASP A 639 12.67 -19.47 -5.81
N VAL A 640 12.77 -20.71 -5.31
CA VAL A 640 12.27 -21.91 -6.00
C VAL A 640 10.75 -21.84 -6.18
N ALA A 641 10.02 -21.44 -5.14
CA ALA A 641 8.57 -21.23 -5.24
C ALA A 641 8.21 -20.16 -6.29
N ASN A 642 8.90 -19.01 -6.27
CA ASN A 642 8.70 -17.93 -7.24
C ASN A 642 9.05 -18.32 -8.69
N GLN A 643 10.03 -19.19 -8.87
CA GLN A 643 10.35 -19.76 -10.17
C GLN A 643 9.21 -20.67 -10.68
N GLN A 644 8.61 -21.49 -9.81
CA GLN A 644 7.45 -22.32 -10.16
C GLN A 644 6.21 -21.48 -10.50
N ILE A 645 5.96 -20.41 -9.74
CA ILE A 645 4.89 -19.44 -10.02
C ILE A 645 5.12 -18.81 -11.40
N GLY A 646 6.33 -18.29 -11.67
CA GLY A 646 6.66 -17.63 -12.93
C GLY A 646 6.56 -18.53 -14.17
N THR A 647 6.98 -19.79 -14.07
CA THR A 647 7.00 -20.73 -15.22
C THR A 647 5.63 -21.27 -15.62
N GLY A 648 4.60 -21.11 -14.80
CA GLY A 648 3.22 -21.36 -15.24
C GLY A 648 2.30 -20.33 -14.63
N PHE A 649 2.58 -19.10 -15.01
CA PHE A 649 1.68 -17.98 -14.86
C PHE A 649 0.39 -18.25 -15.64
N GLU A 650 -0.76 -18.07 -14.99
CA GLU A 650 -2.07 -18.19 -15.62
C GLU A 650 -2.79 -16.85 -15.55
N ASN A 651 -3.07 -16.28 -16.72
CA ASN A 651 -3.56 -14.90 -16.87
C ASN A 651 -4.89 -14.66 -16.14
N THR A 652 -5.84 -15.58 -16.25
CA THR A 652 -7.22 -15.38 -15.78
C THR A 652 -7.28 -15.29 -14.27
N THR A 653 -6.74 -16.29 -13.58
CA THR A 653 -6.64 -16.37 -12.13
C THR A 653 -5.78 -15.26 -11.56
N PHE A 654 -4.68 -14.89 -12.24
CA PHE A 654 -3.87 -13.74 -11.83
C PHE A 654 -4.66 -12.44 -11.85
N TRP A 655 -5.33 -12.11 -12.95
CA TRP A 655 -6.08 -10.85 -13.04
C TRP A 655 -7.29 -10.83 -12.11
N ASN A 656 -7.97 -11.97 -11.92
CA ASN A 656 -9.06 -12.09 -10.96
C ASN A 656 -8.57 -11.83 -9.52
N LEU A 657 -7.45 -12.44 -9.11
CA LEU A 657 -6.78 -12.11 -7.84
C LEU A 657 -6.44 -10.62 -7.77
N ARG A 658 -5.86 -10.08 -8.86
CA ARG A 658 -5.34 -8.71 -8.93
C ARG A 658 -6.41 -7.65 -8.71
N TYR A 659 -7.56 -7.79 -9.35
CA TYR A 659 -8.67 -6.85 -9.22
C TYR A 659 -9.44 -7.03 -7.91
N ALA A 660 -9.52 -8.26 -7.38
CA ALA A 660 -10.19 -8.52 -6.10
C ALA A 660 -9.38 -8.00 -4.90
N HIS A 661 -8.08 -8.28 -4.84
CA HIS A 661 -7.26 -8.08 -3.64
C HIS A 661 -6.28 -6.90 -3.72
N PHE A 662 -6.04 -6.34 -4.92
CA PHE A 662 -5.15 -5.20 -5.12
C PHE A 662 -5.79 -4.09 -6.01
N PRO A 663 -7.05 -3.68 -5.75
CA PRO A 663 -7.84 -2.81 -6.64
C PRO A 663 -7.22 -1.42 -6.86
N GLU A 664 -6.47 -0.91 -5.89
CA GLU A 664 -5.83 0.41 -5.94
C GLU A 664 -4.83 0.55 -7.11
N ARG A 665 -4.30 -0.57 -7.59
CA ARG A 665 -3.35 -0.59 -8.69
C ARG A 665 -3.96 -0.99 -10.05
N GLY A 666 -5.19 -1.54 -10.09
CA GLY A 666 -5.84 -2.00 -11.31
C GLY A 666 -4.98 -2.96 -12.14
N SER A 667 -4.92 -2.76 -13.45
CA SER A 667 -4.02 -3.52 -14.34
C SER A 667 -2.53 -3.13 -14.26
N GLY A 668 -2.16 -2.13 -13.46
CA GLY A 668 -0.75 -1.76 -13.20
C GLY A 668 -0.41 -0.29 -13.43
N VAL A 669 0.90 0.01 -13.51
CA VAL A 669 1.45 1.38 -13.61
C VAL A 669 1.04 2.10 -14.90
N GLY A 670 0.72 1.35 -15.96
CA GLY A 670 0.20 1.89 -17.23
C GLY A 670 -1.23 2.43 -17.14
N SER A 671 -1.99 2.03 -16.12
CA SER A 671 -3.42 2.35 -15.96
C SER A 671 -3.70 3.27 -14.78
N ARG A 672 -2.65 3.86 -14.20
CA ARG A 672 -2.69 4.75 -13.04
C ARG A 672 -1.73 5.94 -13.22
N GLY A 673 -1.90 6.98 -12.40
CA GLY A 673 -0.98 8.12 -12.33
C GLY A 673 -0.90 8.94 -13.61
N GLU A 674 0.31 9.36 -14.00
CA GLU A 674 0.56 10.19 -15.18
C GLU A 674 0.29 9.44 -16.50
N ASN A 675 0.61 8.14 -16.56
CA ASN A 675 0.36 7.30 -17.76
C ASN A 675 -1.13 7.22 -18.10
N LEU A 676 -1.98 7.12 -17.07
CA LEU A 676 -3.43 7.13 -17.23
C LEU A 676 -3.91 8.43 -17.90
N ARG A 677 -3.41 9.59 -17.44
CA ARG A 677 -3.78 10.90 -18.00
C ARG A 677 -3.32 11.00 -19.45
N TYR A 678 -2.07 10.62 -19.73
CA TYR A 678 -1.53 10.60 -21.07
C TYR A 678 -2.36 9.74 -22.05
N LYS A 679 -2.69 8.51 -21.68
CA LYS A 679 -3.54 7.63 -22.51
C LYS A 679 -4.92 8.20 -22.74
N ARG A 680 -5.53 8.79 -21.71
CA ARG A 680 -6.86 9.40 -21.82
C ARG A 680 -6.84 10.60 -22.78
N GLU A 681 -5.87 11.49 -22.63
CA GLU A 681 -5.68 12.63 -23.54
C GLU A 681 -5.43 12.15 -24.98
N LEU A 682 -4.61 11.12 -25.15
CA LEU A 682 -4.34 10.51 -26.45
C LEU A 682 -5.62 9.93 -27.07
N LEU A 683 -6.44 9.20 -26.32
CA LEU A 683 -7.72 8.68 -26.82
C LEU A 683 -8.68 9.80 -27.26
N VAL A 684 -8.76 10.91 -26.51
CA VAL A 684 -9.54 12.09 -26.90
C VAL A 684 -9.01 12.69 -28.19
N GLN A 685 -7.68 12.88 -28.31
CA GLN A 685 -7.04 13.38 -29.53
C GLN A 685 -7.27 12.47 -30.75
N GLN A 686 -7.44 11.16 -30.52
CA GLN A 686 -7.73 10.21 -31.59
C GLN A 686 -9.22 10.11 -31.95
N GLY A 687 -10.10 10.87 -31.27
CA GLY A 687 -11.50 11.00 -31.62
C GLY A 687 -12.43 9.96 -30.97
N ILE A 688 -12.05 9.40 -29.82
CA ILE A 688 -12.88 8.39 -29.14
C ILE A 688 -14.29 8.89 -28.76
N GLU A 689 -14.43 10.17 -28.39
CA GLU A 689 -15.72 10.76 -28.00
C GLU A 689 -16.62 11.08 -29.21
N SER A 690 -16.02 11.16 -30.40
CA SER A 690 -16.75 11.31 -31.67
C SER A 690 -17.08 9.97 -32.33
N ALA A 691 -16.63 8.84 -31.79
CA ALA A 691 -16.93 7.53 -32.34
C ALA A 691 -18.38 7.12 -32.00
N GLU A 692 -19.12 6.69 -33.03
CA GLU A 692 -20.49 6.15 -32.94
C GLU A 692 -20.56 4.84 -32.17
N SER A 693 -19.45 4.09 -32.14
CA SER A 693 -19.35 2.85 -31.38
C SER A 693 -17.90 2.50 -31.05
N VAL A 694 -17.68 2.05 -29.81
CA VAL A 694 -16.33 1.74 -29.27
C VAL A 694 -16.27 0.31 -28.77
N LEU A 695 -15.23 -0.42 -29.17
CA LEU A 695 -14.79 -1.67 -28.57
C LEU A 695 -13.56 -1.43 -27.71
N ASP A 696 -13.56 -1.86 -26.46
CA ASP A 696 -12.41 -1.73 -25.55
C ASP A 696 -11.98 -3.12 -25.06
N ILE A 697 -10.84 -3.60 -25.53
CA ILE A 697 -10.30 -4.92 -25.22
C ILE A 697 -9.27 -4.78 -24.11
N GLY A 698 -9.51 -5.45 -22.98
CA GLY A 698 -8.78 -5.23 -21.73
C GLY A 698 -9.31 -4.01 -20.98
N CYS A 699 -10.63 -3.80 -21.01
CA CYS A 699 -11.27 -2.60 -20.45
C CYS A 699 -11.03 -2.41 -18.94
N GLY A 700 -10.67 -3.47 -18.23
CA GLY A 700 -10.31 -3.43 -16.82
C GLY A 700 -11.42 -2.85 -15.94
N ASP A 701 -11.03 -1.95 -15.06
CA ASP A 701 -11.93 -1.22 -14.16
C ASP A 701 -12.45 0.11 -14.74
N LEU A 702 -12.31 0.31 -16.05
CA LEU A 702 -12.71 1.51 -16.79
C LEU A 702 -11.96 2.80 -16.45
N GLU A 703 -10.92 2.77 -15.61
CA GLU A 703 -10.23 4.02 -15.23
C GLU A 703 -9.68 4.77 -16.45
N MET A 704 -9.21 4.08 -17.48
CA MET A 704 -8.72 4.70 -18.73
C MET A 704 -9.76 5.58 -19.41
N ILE A 705 -10.96 5.06 -19.56
CA ILE A 705 -12.06 5.69 -20.30
C ILE A 705 -13.04 6.47 -19.41
N LYS A 706 -12.78 6.50 -18.10
CA LYS A 706 -13.57 7.22 -17.11
C LYS A 706 -13.66 8.71 -17.42
N GLY A 707 -14.90 9.21 -17.49
CA GLY A 707 -15.22 10.61 -17.77
C GLY A 707 -15.27 10.97 -19.25
N LEU A 708 -14.97 10.04 -20.16
CA LEU A 708 -15.08 10.27 -21.60
C LEU A 708 -16.54 10.10 -22.07
N ALA A 709 -16.97 10.99 -22.95
CA ALA A 709 -18.29 10.96 -23.56
C ALA A 709 -18.36 9.92 -24.70
N ILE A 710 -18.44 8.63 -24.34
CA ILE A 710 -18.47 7.52 -25.30
C ILE A 710 -19.91 7.04 -25.55
N GLN A 711 -20.24 6.86 -26.83
CA GLN A 711 -21.50 6.27 -27.29
C GLN A 711 -21.32 4.78 -27.65
N ASN A 712 -22.33 3.97 -27.35
CA ASN A 712 -22.39 2.54 -27.72
C ASN A 712 -21.08 1.78 -27.44
N TYR A 713 -20.75 1.67 -26.16
CA TYR A 713 -19.52 1.05 -25.66
C TYR A 713 -19.71 -0.44 -25.38
N LEU A 714 -18.76 -1.25 -25.86
CA LEU A 714 -18.61 -2.66 -25.50
C LEU A 714 -17.21 -2.89 -24.90
N GLY A 715 -17.17 -3.23 -23.61
CA GLY A 715 -15.95 -3.60 -22.91
C GLY A 715 -15.74 -5.12 -22.87
N LEU A 716 -14.54 -5.57 -23.22
CA LEU A 716 -14.11 -6.97 -23.12
C LEU A 716 -12.99 -7.09 -22.10
N ASP A 717 -13.03 -8.11 -21.25
CA ASP A 717 -11.93 -8.41 -20.34
C ASP A 717 -11.89 -9.92 -20.01
N THR A 718 -10.71 -10.41 -19.67
CA THR A 718 -10.50 -11.77 -19.17
C THR A 718 -10.81 -11.89 -17.69
N SER A 719 -10.84 -10.77 -16.95
CA SER A 719 -11.17 -10.78 -15.53
C SER A 719 -12.65 -10.54 -15.27
N ARG A 720 -13.28 -11.48 -14.56
CA ARG A 720 -14.69 -11.34 -14.17
C ARG A 720 -14.87 -10.25 -13.13
N GLU A 721 -13.89 -10.06 -12.26
CA GLU A 721 -13.85 -9.06 -11.20
C GLU A 721 -13.75 -7.67 -11.83
N ALA A 722 -12.87 -7.48 -12.81
CA ALA A 722 -12.78 -6.26 -13.60
C ALA A 722 -14.15 -5.92 -14.24
N LEU A 723 -14.77 -6.89 -14.92
CA LEU A 723 -16.08 -6.68 -15.55
C LEU A 723 -17.20 -6.44 -14.54
N GLN A 724 -17.15 -7.02 -13.34
CA GLN A 724 -18.11 -6.70 -12.28
C GLN A 724 -17.94 -5.26 -11.78
N MET A 725 -16.69 -4.80 -11.59
CA MET A 725 -16.40 -3.41 -11.25
C MET A 725 -16.89 -2.46 -12.35
N ALA A 726 -16.59 -2.79 -13.61
CA ALA A 726 -17.00 -2.02 -14.78
C ALA A 726 -18.53 -1.92 -14.90
N ARG A 727 -19.27 -3.03 -14.77
CA ARG A 727 -20.74 -3.05 -14.76
C ARG A 727 -21.35 -2.23 -13.64
N ARG A 728 -20.74 -2.23 -12.45
CA ARG A 728 -21.19 -1.39 -11.32
C ARG A 728 -20.96 0.10 -11.59
N ALA A 729 -19.84 0.44 -12.23
CA ALA A 729 -19.50 1.82 -12.56
C ALA A 729 -20.36 2.37 -13.72
N ARG A 730 -20.68 1.53 -14.71
CA ARG A 730 -21.44 1.89 -15.92
C ARG A 730 -22.46 0.82 -16.29
N PRO A 731 -23.61 0.75 -15.58
CA PRO A 731 -24.64 -0.25 -15.86
C PRO A 731 -25.35 -0.04 -17.21
N ASP A 732 -25.17 1.14 -17.82
CA ASP A 732 -25.68 1.52 -19.14
C ASP A 732 -24.84 1.00 -20.31
N TRP A 733 -23.69 0.37 -20.04
CA TRP A 733 -22.77 -0.15 -21.05
C TRP A 733 -22.75 -1.68 -21.13
N GLU A 734 -22.31 -2.19 -22.27
CA GLU A 734 -22.21 -3.63 -22.52
C GLU A 734 -20.83 -4.16 -22.13
N PHE A 735 -20.81 -5.35 -21.50
CA PHE A 735 -19.59 -5.99 -21.04
C PHE A 735 -19.63 -7.49 -21.29
N LEU A 736 -18.60 -8.01 -21.97
CA LEU A 736 -18.51 -9.42 -22.31
C LEU A 736 -17.19 -10.01 -21.78
N HIS A 737 -17.32 -11.13 -21.08
CA HIS A 737 -16.18 -11.91 -20.62
C HIS A 737 -15.59 -12.71 -21.76
N ILE A 738 -14.29 -12.58 -22.00
CA ILE A 738 -13.56 -13.28 -23.06
C ILE A 738 -12.39 -14.05 -22.49
N ASP A 739 -12.04 -15.18 -23.10
CA ASP A 739 -10.80 -15.92 -22.83
C ASP A 739 -10.00 -15.88 -24.14
N VAL A 740 -8.90 -15.12 -24.16
CA VAL A 740 -8.04 -14.91 -25.34
C VAL A 740 -7.47 -16.22 -25.91
N SER A 741 -7.37 -17.29 -25.09
CA SER A 741 -6.92 -18.61 -25.53
C SER A 741 -8.00 -19.39 -26.29
N ARG A 742 -9.29 -19.05 -26.09
CA ARG A 742 -10.44 -19.68 -26.74
C ARG A 742 -10.80 -18.97 -28.06
N PRO A 743 -11.60 -19.60 -28.94
CA PRO A 743 -12.17 -18.92 -30.09
C PRO A 743 -12.97 -17.69 -29.65
N GLN A 744 -12.59 -16.51 -30.15
CA GLN A 744 -13.26 -15.26 -29.80
C GLN A 744 -14.64 -15.17 -30.46
N PRO A 745 -15.62 -14.50 -29.81
CA PRO A 745 -16.95 -14.32 -30.38
C PRO A 745 -16.89 -13.58 -31.72
N VAL A 746 -17.87 -13.86 -32.59
CA VAL A 746 -18.12 -13.04 -33.77
C VAL A 746 -18.88 -11.81 -33.32
N LEU A 747 -18.22 -10.66 -33.37
CA LEU A 747 -18.79 -9.37 -32.98
C LEU A 747 -19.06 -8.52 -34.22
N THR A 748 -20.08 -7.67 -34.15
CA THR A 748 -20.23 -6.56 -35.10
C THR A 748 -19.02 -5.63 -34.97
N PRO A 749 -18.27 -5.37 -36.06
CA PRO A 749 -17.11 -4.49 -36.01
C PRO A 749 -17.49 -3.07 -35.54
N ARG A 750 -16.68 -2.48 -34.67
CA ARG A 750 -16.93 -1.14 -34.09
C ARG A 750 -16.14 -0.07 -34.82
N GLN A 751 -16.65 1.16 -34.85
CA GLN A 751 -15.99 2.27 -35.53
C GLN A 751 -14.59 2.52 -34.96
N MET A 752 -14.47 2.48 -33.63
CA MET A 752 -13.18 2.52 -32.95
C MET A 752 -12.98 1.28 -32.07
N ALA A 753 -11.80 0.66 -32.15
CA ALA A 753 -11.35 -0.37 -31.23
C ALA A 753 -10.13 0.12 -30.45
N VAL A 754 -10.05 -0.21 -29.16
CA VAL A 754 -8.99 0.17 -28.25
C VAL A 754 -8.44 -1.07 -27.58
N CYS A 755 -7.11 -1.22 -27.52
CA CYS A 755 -6.44 -2.35 -26.88
C CYS A 755 -5.09 -1.92 -26.29
N PHE A 756 -5.06 -1.65 -24.98
CA PHE A 756 -3.85 -1.25 -24.27
C PHE A 756 -3.27 -2.41 -23.43
N GLU A 757 -1.97 -2.66 -23.57
CA GLU A 757 -1.16 -3.70 -22.92
C GLU A 757 -1.69 -5.15 -22.90
N VAL A 758 -2.79 -5.48 -23.56
CA VAL A 758 -3.28 -6.88 -23.58
C VAL A 758 -2.37 -7.81 -24.38
N LEU A 759 -1.87 -7.33 -25.53
CA LEU A 759 -1.05 -8.12 -26.45
C LEU A 759 0.29 -8.55 -25.85
N ILE A 760 0.88 -7.73 -24.97
CA ILE A 760 2.19 -8.02 -24.36
C ILE A 760 2.13 -9.08 -23.27
N HIS A 761 0.93 -9.49 -22.84
CA HIS A 761 0.69 -10.50 -21.81
C HIS A 761 0.28 -11.88 -22.37
N GLN A 762 0.32 -12.06 -23.69
CA GLN A 762 -0.08 -13.33 -24.31
C GLN A 762 0.99 -14.41 -24.10
N PRO A 763 0.62 -15.60 -23.60
CA PRO A 763 1.58 -16.63 -23.19
C PRO A 763 2.14 -17.44 -24.35
N THR A 764 1.48 -17.41 -25.51
CA THR A 764 1.89 -18.18 -26.70
C THR A 764 1.78 -17.31 -27.95
N GLU A 765 2.58 -17.63 -28.98
CA GLU A 765 2.43 -17.03 -30.31
C GLU A 765 1.01 -17.23 -30.85
N THR A 766 0.45 -18.43 -30.68
CA THR A 766 -0.89 -18.77 -31.18
C THR A 766 -1.97 -17.85 -30.60
N ASP A 767 -1.92 -17.59 -29.30
CA ASP A 767 -2.91 -16.72 -28.64
C ASP A 767 -2.70 -15.24 -29.01
N TYR A 768 -1.44 -14.81 -29.15
CA TYR A 768 -1.11 -13.51 -29.71
C TYR A 768 -1.69 -13.31 -31.11
N ARG A 769 -1.49 -14.27 -32.02
CA ARG A 769 -2.00 -14.21 -33.40
C ARG A 769 -3.53 -14.18 -33.45
N LYS A 770 -4.20 -15.03 -32.68
CA LYS A 770 -5.67 -15.02 -32.55
C LYS A 770 -6.19 -13.65 -32.10
N LEU A 771 -5.50 -13.00 -31.16
CA LEU A 771 -5.87 -11.68 -30.67
C LEU A 771 -5.63 -10.59 -31.73
N ILE A 772 -4.52 -10.63 -32.47
CA ILE A 772 -4.28 -9.73 -33.60
C ILE A 772 -5.39 -9.85 -34.66
N ASP A 773 -5.73 -11.09 -35.07
CA ASP A 773 -6.80 -11.34 -36.05
C ASP A 773 -8.17 -10.90 -35.52
N PHE A 774 -8.39 -11.03 -34.21
CA PHE A 774 -9.61 -10.55 -33.56
C PHE A 774 -9.69 -9.02 -33.58
N LEU A 775 -8.63 -8.31 -33.22
CA LEU A 775 -8.57 -6.85 -33.28
C LEU A 775 -8.83 -6.35 -34.72
N ALA A 776 -8.21 -6.98 -35.72
CA ALA A 776 -8.40 -6.61 -37.12
C ALA A 776 -9.85 -6.81 -37.59
N ARG A 777 -10.46 -7.97 -37.33
CA ARG A 777 -11.84 -8.25 -37.77
C ARG A 777 -12.89 -7.44 -37.00
N SER A 778 -12.61 -7.07 -35.75
CA SER A 778 -13.53 -6.30 -34.91
C SER A 778 -13.42 -4.79 -35.09
N THR A 779 -12.51 -4.30 -35.94
CA THR A 779 -12.33 -2.87 -36.25
C THR A 779 -12.96 -2.52 -37.60
N ALA A 780 -13.87 -1.55 -37.61
CA ALA A 780 -14.48 -1.00 -38.81
C ALA A 780 -13.78 0.28 -39.31
N GLY A 781 -13.33 1.15 -38.40
CA GLY A 781 -12.69 2.44 -38.72
C GLY A 781 -11.26 2.52 -38.24
N THR A 782 -11.06 2.72 -36.94
CA THR A 782 -9.73 2.95 -36.35
C THR A 782 -9.44 2.01 -35.18
N LEU A 783 -8.26 1.40 -35.17
CA LEU A 783 -7.71 0.65 -34.04
C LEU A 783 -6.64 1.50 -33.34
N ILE A 784 -6.82 1.74 -32.04
CA ILE A 784 -5.78 2.28 -31.16
C ILE A 784 -5.24 1.12 -30.33
N VAL A 785 -3.97 0.76 -30.54
CA VAL A 785 -3.39 -0.43 -29.94
C VAL A 785 -1.97 -0.17 -29.45
N SER A 786 -1.62 -0.70 -28.28
CA SER A 786 -0.26 -0.61 -27.76
C SER A 786 0.45 -1.95 -27.78
N GLY A 787 1.76 -1.93 -28.03
CA GLY A 787 2.61 -3.10 -27.89
C GLY A 787 4.06 -2.79 -28.22
N TYR A 788 4.85 -3.84 -28.35
CA TYR A 788 6.28 -3.70 -28.60
C TYR A 788 6.58 -3.47 -30.09
N VAL A 789 7.49 -2.55 -30.42
CA VAL A 789 7.80 -2.12 -31.81
C VAL A 789 9.30 -2.02 -32.12
N GLY A 790 10.17 -2.54 -31.25
CA GLY A 790 11.63 -2.40 -31.38
C GLY A 790 12.43 -3.54 -30.74
N ASP A 791 13.72 -3.61 -31.05
CA ASP A 791 14.62 -4.79 -30.95
C ASP A 791 14.34 -5.82 -29.81
N TYR A 792 14.27 -7.09 -30.19
CA TYR A 792 13.90 -8.22 -29.33
C TYR A 792 14.94 -8.53 -28.26
N ASP A 793 16.22 -8.35 -28.59
CA ASP A 793 17.33 -8.75 -27.72
C ASP A 793 17.44 -7.88 -26.45
N GLU A 794 16.95 -6.63 -26.46
CA GLU A 794 16.86 -5.81 -25.26
C GLU A 794 15.77 -6.32 -24.28
N ARG A 795 14.72 -6.97 -24.80
CA ARG A 795 13.48 -7.32 -24.09
C ARG A 795 13.47 -8.72 -23.46
N LYS A 796 14.38 -9.62 -23.86
CA LYS A 796 14.55 -10.98 -23.28
C LYS A 796 14.74 -11.00 -21.76
N ARG A 797 15.03 -9.87 -21.13
CA ARG A 797 15.21 -9.72 -19.68
C ARG A 797 13.89 -9.60 -18.90
N ASN A 798 12.74 -9.46 -19.57
CA ASN A 798 11.43 -9.41 -18.93
C ASN A 798 10.74 -10.78 -18.96
N SER A 799 10.56 -11.41 -17.80
CA SER A 799 9.97 -12.75 -17.65
C SER A 799 8.49 -12.85 -18.04
N MET A 800 7.85 -11.73 -18.39
CA MET A 800 6.44 -11.67 -18.85
C MET A 800 6.30 -11.63 -20.38
N VAL A 801 7.41 -11.67 -21.15
CA VAL A 801 7.37 -11.63 -22.62
C VAL A 801 7.62 -13.02 -23.19
N TYR A 802 6.57 -13.70 -23.64
CA TYR A 802 6.62 -15.08 -24.14
C TYR A 802 6.83 -15.16 -25.66
N PHE A 803 6.28 -14.20 -26.41
CA PHE A 803 6.41 -14.07 -27.85
C PHE A 803 6.66 -12.60 -28.20
N TYR A 804 7.46 -12.36 -29.23
CA TYR A 804 7.72 -11.02 -29.74
C TYR A 804 7.75 -11.03 -31.27
N GLU A 805 6.92 -10.18 -31.84
CA GLU A 805 7.01 -9.68 -33.19
C GLU A 805 6.73 -8.17 -33.11
N PRO A 806 7.43 -7.31 -33.88
CA PRO A 806 7.08 -5.90 -33.93
C PRO A 806 5.59 -5.75 -34.25
N LEU A 807 4.86 -5.05 -33.39
CA LEU A 807 3.40 -4.97 -33.46
C LEU A 807 2.92 -4.43 -34.82
N ASP A 808 3.63 -3.48 -35.41
CA ASP A 808 3.33 -2.95 -36.73
C ASP A 808 3.48 -4.02 -37.84
N GLU A 809 4.45 -4.93 -37.72
CA GLU A 809 4.56 -6.08 -38.63
C GLU A 809 3.37 -7.04 -38.46
N SER A 810 3.00 -7.37 -37.22
CA SER A 810 1.83 -8.22 -36.94
C SER A 810 0.55 -7.64 -37.55
N LEU A 811 0.35 -6.33 -37.41
CA LEU A 811 -0.83 -5.65 -37.92
C LEU A 811 -0.82 -5.57 -39.46
N ARG A 812 0.33 -5.35 -40.10
CA ARG A 812 0.44 -5.39 -41.59
C ARG A 812 0.07 -6.76 -42.15
N LYS A 813 0.47 -7.85 -41.48
CA LYS A 813 0.18 -9.23 -41.92
C LYS A 813 -1.32 -9.53 -41.99
N THR A 814 -2.16 -8.79 -41.26
CA THR A 814 -3.62 -8.94 -41.33
C THR A 814 -4.22 -8.48 -42.67
N GLY A 815 -3.51 -7.61 -43.41
CA GLY A 815 -4.02 -6.99 -44.64
C GLY A 815 -5.22 -6.05 -44.45
N LYS A 816 -5.61 -5.75 -43.20
CA LYS A 816 -6.82 -5.01 -42.87
C LYS A 816 -6.64 -3.49 -42.87
N PHE A 817 -5.47 -3.01 -42.50
CA PHE A 817 -5.23 -1.59 -42.22
C PHE A 817 -4.50 -0.91 -43.38
N SER A 818 -5.11 0.14 -43.92
CA SER A 818 -4.54 1.00 -44.97
C SER A 818 -3.41 1.90 -44.45
N SER A 819 -3.41 2.24 -43.16
CA SER A 819 -2.32 2.98 -42.53
C SER A 819 -2.03 2.50 -41.10
N ILE A 820 -0.76 2.55 -40.70
CA ILE A 820 -0.30 2.24 -39.33
C ILE A 820 0.70 3.33 -38.92
N GLN A 821 0.34 4.12 -37.91
CA GLN A 821 1.09 5.28 -37.47
C GLN A 821 1.38 5.20 -35.98
N ARG A 822 2.62 5.49 -35.58
CA ARG A 822 2.96 5.64 -34.16
C ARG A 822 2.47 7.01 -33.68
N ILE A 823 1.52 6.99 -32.74
CA ILE A 823 0.91 8.20 -32.16
C ILE A 823 1.41 8.48 -30.74
N GLY A 824 2.14 7.53 -30.15
CA GLY A 824 2.61 7.67 -28.79
C GLY A 824 3.54 6.56 -28.32
N SER A 825 3.96 6.68 -27.07
CA SER A 825 4.63 5.63 -26.32
C SER A 825 4.60 5.98 -24.84
N HIS A 826 4.54 4.97 -23.99
CA HIS A 826 4.81 5.11 -22.56
C HIS A 826 5.53 3.85 -22.10
N SER A 827 6.47 4.00 -21.16
CA SER A 827 7.34 2.90 -20.76
C SER A 827 8.03 2.26 -22.00
N ASP A 828 8.00 0.94 -22.13
CA ASP A 828 8.66 0.18 -23.21
C ASP A 828 7.75 -0.16 -24.40
N VAL A 829 6.51 0.34 -24.42
CA VAL A 829 5.51 0.08 -25.47
C VAL A 829 5.23 1.33 -26.31
N ALA A 830 4.97 1.12 -27.61
CA ALA A 830 4.45 2.16 -28.48
C ALA A 830 2.94 2.04 -28.62
N VAL A 831 2.30 3.18 -28.88
CA VAL A 831 0.87 3.27 -29.18
C VAL A 831 0.73 3.56 -30.67
N LEU A 832 -0.01 2.71 -31.37
CA LEU A 832 -0.24 2.77 -32.79
C LEU A 832 -1.71 3.13 -33.08
N ARG A 833 -1.91 4.00 -34.06
CA ARG A 833 -3.18 4.22 -34.76
C ARG A 833 -3.16 3.41 -36.04
N CYS A 834 -4.17 2.58 -36.25
CA CYS A 834 -4.32 1.81 -37.48
C CYS A 834 -5.69 2.10 -38.09
N ASP A 835 -5.71 2.67 -39.28
CA ASP A 835 -6.96 2.99 -39.98
C ASP A 835 -7.25 1.91 -41.02
N VAL A 836 -8.50 1.45 -41.08
CA VAL A 836 -9.00 0.43 -42.03
C VAL A 836 -9.02 0.99 -43.44
#